data_AF-A0A5A9FGZ4-F1
#
_entry.id   AF-A0A5A9FGZ4-F1
#
_cell.length_a   1.000
_cell.length_b   1.000
_cell.length_c   1.000
_cell.angle_alpha   90.00
_cell.angle_beta   90.00
_cell.angle_gamma   90.00
#
_symmetry.space_group_name_H-M   'P 1'
#
loop_
_entity.id
_entity.type
_entity.pdbx_description
1 polymer ?
#
loop_
_entity_poly.entity_id
_entity_poly.type
_entity_poly.pdbx_seq_one_letter_code
_entity_poly.pdbx_strand_id
1 'polypeptide(L)'
;MRLPVQLAIAGRALPPVLRSADIGHASATDKEGMVMGGVSKGEDGFFPSGRNLTGGTGRDLLFGGAGDDTVTGNGGNDYMEGGAGRDRFVFNPGDGWDCIGDFQSGTGGDVLDASNWKEIGGLSDLLAMSRQDADGLVLEFSTRDSVKLMGMTADMLTADNVLFAGSAGKQISGGSARDLLFGGAGDDTVTGNGGNDYMEGGAGRDRFVFNPGDGWDCIGDFQSGTGGDVLDLRGWQGIGGFAELLAGSHQDADGLVLTFAATDSVKLMGVTADMLTADNVLLGSDAPSRAIAVFVASDAEHGEELWGSDGTKAFLLRDIAAGATNSEIIRPVSAGGRVFFSADDGVHGRELWMTDGTTAGTRMVSDILPGSGGSNPLAMSAFGDRVLFQADDGVNGIELWVSDGTAAGTHLLKDIDPGAASSRPGDFTQVGNSVYFSARDAEHGAALWKTDGTTAGTVMVKDFLPGNQDPPVMVIIQPSHLTAADDRLYLTAWDGTDGFTQLWVTDGTEAGTTKLRGDLTDLPQFGLDLDIGAVGTQLYFNDSVHLWTSDGTVEGTREVRHNYPDTYARPRSFTAAGDTLYYVNYDRHSGNELMATDDSGTSGTFLGDLNPGPNSSMPRELTAVGDMMYFAADDGTTTTLWQSGGHIWDTRKVVDAGGDDRWSSVTDLSAVGGDLYFSAKDEFQADAMFRLDVASGEVTRLAGAYTLPYGGMGVAMV
;
A
#
# COMPACT_ATOMS: atom_id res chain seq x y z
N MET A 1 -0.14 17.70 -78.22
CA MET A 1 0.09 17.11 -79.56
C MET A 1 0.91 15.85 -79.37
N ARG A 2 0.35 14.69 -79.77
CA ARG A 2 0.98 13.36 -79.98
C ARG A 2 1.46 12.53 -78.78
N LEU A 3 0.60 11.57 -78.40
CA LEU A 3 0.95 10.17 -78.12
C LEU A 3 1.57 9.48 -79.36
N PRO A 4 2.34 8.39 -79.22
CA PRO A 4 1.81 7.02 -79.43
C PRO A 4 2.29 5.98 -78.35
N VAL A 5 1.47 5.04 -77.81
CA VAL A 5 0.92 3.77 -78.41
C VAL A 5 2.00 2.67 -78.51
N GLN A 6 1.87 1.39 -78.13
CA GLN A 6 0.88 0.45 -77.55
C GLN A 6 1.61 -0.91 -77.36
N LEU A 7 1.14 -1.83 -76.48
CA LEU A 7 0.55 -3.17 -76.83
C LEU A 7 0.30 -4.02 -75.55
N ALA A 8 -0.96 -4.20 -75.13
CA ALA A 8 -1.82 -5.42 -75.19
C ALA A 8 -1.71 -6.34 -73.95
N ILE A 9 -2.69 -6.44 -73.03
CA ILE A 9 -4.13 -6.86 -73.05
C ILE A 9 -4.34 -8.39 -73.04
N ALA A 10 -4.98 -8.91 -71.97
CA ALA A 10 -6.28 -9.64 -71.93
C ALA A 10 -6.36 -10.48 -70.62
N GLY A 11 -7.45 -10.57 -69.83
CA GLY A 11 -8.86 -10.15 -69.86
C GLY A 11 -9.58 -10.93 -68.74
N ARG A 12 -10.56 -10.41 -67.98
CA ARG A 12 -12.02 -10.38 -68.24
C ARG A 12 -12.69 -9.72 -67.01
N ALA A 13 -13.36 -8.56 -67.12
CA ALA A 13 -14.77 -8.32 -67.46
C ALA A 13 -15.77 -8.50 -66.28
N LEU A 14 -16.21 -7.37 -65.69
CA LEU A 14 -17.45 -7.20 -64.89
C LEU A 14 -18.43 -6.32 -65.68
N PRO A 15 -19.71 -6.70 -65.81
CA PRO A 15 -20.83 -5.74 -65.70
C PRO A 15 -22.14 -6.37 -65.15
N PRO A 16 -23.28 -5.65 -64.99
CA PRO A 16 -23.53 -4.25 -64.64
C PRO A 16 -24.51 -4.07 -63.45
N VAL A 17 -24.61 -2.84 -62.96
CA VAL A 17 -25.54 -2.30 -61.93
C VAL A 17 -27.02 -2.40 -62.36
N LEU A 18 -27.93 -2.78 -61.46
CA LEU A 18 -29.38 -2.50 -61.55
C LEU A 18 -29.96 -2.00 -60.21
N ARG A 19 -30.92 -1.07 -60.35
CA ARG A 19 -31.46 -0.12 -59.36
C ARG A 19 -32.50 -0.72 -58.40
N SER A 20 -32.66 0.00 -57.29
CA SER A 20 -33.60 -0.13 -56.18
C SER A 20 -35.07 -0.41 -56.56
N ALA A 21 -35.68 -1.33 -55.82
CA ALA A 21 -37.12 -1.36 -55.57
C ALA A 21 -37.33 -1.63 -54.07
N ASP A 22 -38.23 -0.85 -53.46
CA ASP A 22 -38.68 -0.92 -52.07
C ASP A 22 -39.09 -2.32 -51.63
N ILE A 23 -38.87 -2.66 -50.34
CA ILE A 23 -39.87 -3.22 -49.40
C ILE A 23 -39.28 -3.18 -47.97
N GLY A 24 -40.14 -2.81 -47.01
CA GLY A 24 -39.83 -2.45 -45.63
C GLY A 24 -39.41 -3.57 -44.67
N HIS A 25 -39.06 -3.12 -43.47
CA HIS A 25 -38.82 -3.85 -42.21
C HIS A 25 -39.36 -5.29 -42.14
N ALA A 26 -38.44 -6.25 -41.96
CA ALA A 26 -38.65 -7.44 -41.13
C ALA A 26 -37.30 -8.06 -40.74
N SER A 27 -37.19 -8.45 -39.48
CA SER A 27 -36.20 -9.42 -38.96
C SER A 27 -36.34 -10.76 -39.70
N ALA A 28 -35.22 -11.38 -40.09
CA ALA A 28 -35.18 -12.81 -40.39
C ALA A 28 -33.75 -13.38 -40.26
N THR A 29 -33.71 -14.49 -39.55
CA THR A 29 -32.65 -15.49 -39.39
C THR A 29 -32.17 -16.10 -40.72
N ASP A 30 -30.93 -16.59 -40.68
CA ASP A 30 -30.32 -17.63 -41.52
C ASP A 30 -30.49 -17.52 -43.04
N LYS A 31 -29.46 -16.98 -43.73
CA LYS A 31 -28.78 -17.56 -44.90
C LYS A 31 -27.82 -16.56 -45.56
N GLU A 32 -26.55 -16.97 -45.63
CA GLU A 32 -25.48 -16.52 -46.54
C GLU A 32 -25.73 -15.21 -47.32
N GLY A 33 -25.12 -14.09 -46.90
CA GLY A 33 -25.08 -12.89 -47.72
C GLY A 33 -24.58 -11.62 -47.05
N MET A 34 -23.30 -11.30 -47.26
CA MET A 34 -22.71 -9.95 -47.45
C MET A 34 -23.49 -8.76 -46.85
N VAL A 35 -23.05 -8.29 -45.67
CA VAL A 35 -23.50 -7.00 -45.10
C VAL A 35 -22.75 -5.86 -45.80
N MET A 36 -23.31 -5.29 -46.87
CA MET A 36 -22.79 -4.06 -47.48
C MET A 36 -23.47 -2.84 -46.86
N GLY A 37 -22.83 -2.22 -45.88
CA GLY A 37 -23.18 -0.89 -45.38
C GLY A 37 -22.78 0.21 -46.38
N GLY A 38 -23.48 0.32 -47.52
CA GLY A 38 -23.22 1.31 -48.56
C GLY A 38 -24.02 2.62 -48.39
N VAL A 39 -23.30 3.73 -48.27
CA VAL A 39 -23.73 5.13 -48.11
C VAL A 39 -24.67 5.62 -49.22
N SER A 40 -25.80 6.24 -48.87
CA SER A 40 -26.53 7.16 -49.75
C SER A 40 -26.00 8.59 -49.59
N LYS A 41 -25.57 9.22 -50.69
CA LYS A 41 -25.24 10.64 -50.72
C LYS A 41 -26.52 11.46 -50.71
N GLY A 42 -26.80 12.11 -49.59
CA GLY A 42 -27.72 13.25 -49.50
C GLY A 42 -28.89 13.02 -48.58
N GLU A 43 -28.66 13.05 -47.27
CA GLU A 43 -29.67 13.44 -46.27
C GLU A 43 -28.99 14.34 -45.23
N ASP A 44 -29.39 15.61 -45.21
CA ASP A 44 -28.99 16.60 -44.23
C ASP A 44 -29.80 16.33 -42.96
N GLY A 45 -29.23 15.54 -42.03
CA GLY A 45 -29.85 15.25 -40.74
C GLY A 45 -29.07 14.21 -39.94
N PHE A 46 -28.34 14.68 -38.93
CA PHE A 46 -28.05 14.01 -37.65
C PHE A 46 -27.55 12.54 -37.70
N PHE A 47 -26.22 12.32 -37.66
CA PHE A 47 -25.48 11.37 -36.78
C PHE A 47 -23.95 11.63 -36.94
N PRO A 48 -23.15 11.78 -35.87
CA PRO A 48 -21.68 11.76 -35.95
C PRO A 48 -21.21 10.30 -35.78
N SER A 49 -20.89 9.61 -36.87
CA SER A 49 -20.84 8.14 -36.88
C SER A 49 -19.51 7.57 -36.38
N GLY A 50 -19.47 7.11 -35.14
CA GLY A 50 -18.89 5.80 -34.84
C GLY A 50 -20.00 4.75 -34.91
N ARG A 51 -19.77 3.59 -35.54
CA ARG A 51 -20.76 2.53 -35.74
C ARG A 51 -20.40 1.31 -34.91
N ASN A 52 -21.42 0.67 -34.31
CA ASN A 52 -21.27 -0.69 -33.76
C ASN A 52 -21.74 -1.71 -34.81
N LEU A 53 -20.79 -2.44 -35.38
CA LEU A 53 -21.00 -3.49 -36.36
C LEU A 53 -20.81 -4.85 -35.70
N THR A 54 -21.81 -5.72 -35.82
CA THR A 54 -21.78 -7.04 -35.19
C THR A 54 -22.17 -8.10 -36.22
N GLY A 55 -21.27 -9.06 -36.45
CA GLY A 55 -21.46 -10.22 -37.31
C GLY A 55 -22.31 -11.32 -36.68
N GLY A 56 -22.61 -12.35 -37.47
CA GLY A 56 -23.38 -13.52 -37.05
C GLY A 56 -22.49 -14.64 -36.52
N THR A 57 -22.95 -15.89 -36.64
CA THR A 57 -22.13 -17.08 -36.33
C THR A 57 -21.48 -17.69 -37.58
N GLY A 58 -21.49 -16.92 -38.67
CA GLY A 58 -21.17 -17.36 -40.03
C GLY A 58 -19.86 -16.77 -40.52
N ARG A 59 -19.71 -16.59 -41.83
CA ARG A 59 -18.58 -15.86 -42.39
C ARG A 59 -19.05 -14.50 -42.86
N ASP A 60 -18.57 -13.46 -42.21
CA ASP A 60 -19.04 -12.10 -42.40
C ASP A 60 -17.97 -11.20 -43.04
N LEU A 61 -18.47 -10.17 -43.74
CA LEU A 61 -17.66 -9.06 -44.26
C LEU A 61 -18.19 -7.79 -43.62
N LEU A 62 -17.39 -7.12 -42.80
CA LEU A 62 -17.78 -5.95 -42.01
C LEU A 62 -16.91 -4.74 -42.39
N PHE A 63 -17.53 -3.58 -42.62
CA PHE A 63 -16.86 -2.36 -43.08
C PHE A 63 -17.32 -1.13 -42.27
N GLY A 64 -16.46 -0.62 -41.39
CA GLY A 64 -16.67 0.49 -40.45
C GLY A 64 -16.80 1.85 -41.14
N GLY A 65 -16.02 2.14 -42.17
CA GLY A 65 -16.17 3.34 -43.00
C GLY A 65 -15.41 4.55 -42.47
N ALA A 66 -16.09 5.53 -41.88
CA ALA A 66 -15.45 6.77 -41.43
C ALA A 66 -16.02 7.17 -40.07
N GLY A 67 -15.12 7.61 -39.18
CA GLY A 67 -15.34 7.78 -37.75
C GLY A 67 -14.79 6.59 -36.96
N ASP A 68 -14.92 6.63 -35.64
CA ASP A 68 -14.34 5.61 -34.74
C ASP A 68 -15.37 4.49 -34.54
N ASP A 69 -15.21 3.40 -35.29
CA ASP A 69 -16.16 2.29 -35.34
C ASP A 69 -15.78 1.16 -34.38
N THR A 70 -16.77 0.45 -33.82
CA THR A 70 -16.57 -0.83 -33.11
C THR A 70 -17.06 -1.97 -33.98
N VAL A 71 -16.18 -2.93 -34.30
CA VAL A 71 -16.47 -4.07 -35.16
C VAL A 71 -16.26 -5.38 -34.40
N THR A 72 -17.27 -6.25 -34.39
CA THR A 72 -17.25 -7.56 -33.74
C THR A 72 -17.70 -8.62 -34.72
N GLY A 73 -16.87 -9.63 -34.98
CA GLY A 73 -17.22 -10.76 -35.86
C GLY A 73 -18.26 -11.69 -35.24
N ASN A 74 -18.10 -11.99 -33.93
CA ASN A 74 -18.67 -13.17 -33.27
C ASN A 74 -18.12 -14.47 -33.90
N GLY A 75 -18.81 -15.60 -33.76
CA GLY A 75 -18.32 -16.88 -34.28
C GLY A 75 -18.22 -16.86 -35.80
N GLY A 76 -17.10 -17.32 -36.37
CA GLY A 76 -16.95 -17.21 -37.80
C GLY A 76 -15.54 -17.33 -38.30
N ASN A 77 -15.32 -16.90 -39.54
CA ASN A 77 -13.97 -16.65 -40.06
C ASN A 77 -14.03 -15.35 -40.84
N ASP A 78 -14.07 -14.24 -40.14
CA ASP A 78 -14.61 -13.00 -40.67
C ASP A 78 -13.54 -12.11 -41.32
N TYR A 79 -13.99 -11.19 -42.15
CA TYR A 79 -13.15 -10.13 -42.70
C TYR A 79 -13.70 -8.78 -42.27
N MET A 80 -12.84 -7.98 -41.64
CA MET A 80 -13.21 -6.70 -41.04
C MET A 80 -12.31 -5.59 -41.58
N GLU A 81 -12.90 -4.45 -41.91
CA GLU A 81 -12.20 -3.19 -42.16
C GLU A 81 -12.83 -2.10 -41.30
N GLY A 82 -12.01 -1.30 -40.63
CA GLY A 82 -12.45 -0.18 -39.80
C GLY A 82 -12.66 1.07 -40.64
N GLY A 83 -11.72 1.35 -41.54
CA GLY A 83 -11.74 2.50 -42.42
C GLY A 83 -10.97 3.68 -41.84
N ALA A 84 -11.59 4.85 -41.79
CA ALA A 84 -10.94 6.09 -41.38
C ALA A 84 -11.43 6.52 -40.00
N GLY A 85 -10.61 6.32 -38.98
CA GLY A 85 -10.90 6.66 -37.59
C GLY A 85 -9.95 5.92 -36.69
N ARG A 86 -10.20 5.96 -35.39
CA ARG A 86 -9.61 5.03 -34.42
C ARG A 86 -10.63 3.93 -34.17
N ASP A 87 -10.47 2.82 -34.85
CA ASP A 87 -11.44 1.74 -34.84
C ASP A 87 -11.13 0.70 -33.75
N ARG A 88 -12.16 0.10 -33.18
CA ARG A 88 -12.08 -0.98 -32.18
C ARG A 88 -12.55 -2.29 -32.79
N PHE A 89 -11.67 -3.29 -32.83
CA PHE A 89 -12.01 -4.64 -33.25
C PHE A 89 -12.11 -5.54 -32.03
N VAL A 90 -13.33 -5.97 -31.68
CA VAL A 90 -13.56 -6.84 -30.51
C VAL A 90 -13.38 -8.30 -30.92
N PHE A 91 -12.48 -9.00 -30.23
CA PHE A 91 -12.17 -10.40 -30.50
C PHE A 91 -12.34 -11.26 -29.25
N ASN A 92 -13.32 -12.15 -29.28
CA ASN A 92 -13.75 -12.97 -28.14
C ASN A 92 -13.37 -14.45 -28.28
N PRO A 93 -13.34 -15.21 -27.18
CA PRO A 93 -13.25 -16.66 -27.25
C PRO A 93 -14.40 -17.29 -28.05
N GLY A 94 -14.07 -18.03 -29.09
CA GLY A 94 -15.04 -18.68 -29.98
C GLY A 94 -15.34 -17.91 -31.27
N ASP A 95 -14.71 -16.75 -31.49
CA ASP A 95 -14.89 -15.95 -32.70
C ASP A 95 -14.25 -16.59 -33.94
N GLY A 96 -13.31 -17.51 -33.78
CA GLY A 96 -12.75 -18.27 -34.89
C GLY A 96 -11.57 -17.58 -35.58
N TRP A 97 -11.44 -17.75 -36.91
CA TRP A 97 -10.27 -17.23 -37.64
C TRP A 97 -10.59 -15.98 -38.45
N ASP A 98 -10.26 -14.83 -37.88
CA ASP A 98 -10.62 -13.52 -38.42
C ASP A 98 -9.45 -12.83 -39.11
N CYS A 99 -9.78 -11.87 -39.97
CA CYS A 99 -8.82 -11.07 -40.71
C CYS A 99 -9.23 -9.60 -40.71
N ILE A 100 -8.34 -8.73 -40.25
CA ILE A 100 -8.51 -7.27 -40.29
C ILE A 100 -7.68 -6.73 -41.45
N GLY A 101 -8.35 -6.05 -42.37
CA GLY A 101 -7.80 -5.63 -43.66
C GLY A 101 -6.94 -4.37 -43.63
N ASP A 102 -7.20 -3.46 -42.69
CA ASP A 102 -6.69 -2.09 -42.71
C ASP A 102 -6.24 -1.55 -41.34
N PHE A 103 -5.89 -2.45 -40.40
CA PHE A 103 -5.47 -2.11 -39.04
C PHE A 103 -4.34 -1.07 -39.02
N GLN A 104 -4.56 0.05 -38.32
CA GLN A 104 -3.60 1.15 -38.19
C GLN A 104 -2.92 1.12 -36.82
N SER A 105 -1.60 0.91 -36.78
CA SER A 105 -0.84 0.89 -35.53
C SER A 105 -0.39 2.28 -35.04
N GLY A 106 0.03 2.37 -33.78
CA GLY A 106 0.59 3.57 -33.16
C GLY A 106 -0.40 4.36 -32.32
N THR A 107 0.08 5.47 -31.74
CA THR A 107 -0.70 6.37 -30.87
C THR A 107 -1.83 7.03 -31.67
N GLY A 108 -3.07 6.72 -31.33
CA GLY A 108 -4.26 7.17 -32.08
C GLY A 108 -4.64 6.31 -33.28
N GLY A 109 -3.96 5.17 -33.49
CA GLY A 109 -4.40 4.12 -34.40
C GLY A 109 -5.43 3.18 -33.75
N ASP A 110 -5.82 2.17 -34.50
CA ASP A 110 -6.83 1.19 -34.15
C ASP A 110 -6.48 0.36 -32.91
N VAL A 111 -7.51 -0.20 -32.31
CA VAL A 111 -7.45 -1.01 -31.10
C VAL A 111 -8.00 -2.39 -31.38
N LEU A 112 -7.18 -3.42 -31.17
CA LEU A 112 -7.66 -4.78 -31.01
C LEU A 112 -8.10 -4.97 -29.56
N ASP A 113 -9.38 -5.19 -29.35
CA ASP A 113 -9.92 -5.50 -28.03
C ASP A 113 -9.89 -7.00 -27.77
N ALA A 114 -8.92 -7.40 -26.95
CA ALA A 114 -8.74 -8.76 -26.46
C ALA A 114 -9.09 -8.88 -24.96
N SER A 115 -9.87 -7.95 -24.41
CA SER A 115 -10.18 -7.89 -22.97
C SER A 115 -10.90 -9.13 -22.43
N ASN A 116 -11.57 -9.90 -23.30
CA ASN A 116 -12.22 -11.16 -22.92
C ASN A 116 -11.26 -12.37 -22.83
N TRP A 117 -9.97 -12.18 -23.13
CA TRP A 117 -8.92 -13.19 -23.00
C TRP A 117 -8.14 -13.02 -21.70
N LYS A 118 -8.70 -13.56 -20.60
CA LYS A 118 -8.17 -13.42 -19.22
C LYS A 118 -6.77 -13.98 -18.99
N GLU A 119 -6.28 -14.84 -19.88
CA GLU A 119 -4.96 -15.50 -19.75
C GLU A 119 -3.82 -14.68 -20.38
N ILE A 120 -4.10 -13.53 -20.99
CA ILE A 120 -3.11 -12.70 -21.69
C ILE A 120 -2.85 -11.43 -20.86
N GLY A 121 -1.70 -11.40 -20.18
CA GLY A 121 -1.32 -10.34 -19.24
C GLY A 121 -0.75 -9.07 -19.87
N GLY A 122 -0.52 -9.06 -21.19
CA GLY A 122 -0.10 -7.86 -21.92
C GLY A 122 0.44 -8.14 -23.31
N LEU A 123 0.98 -7.08 -23.94
CA LEU A 123 1.47 -7.13 -25.33
C LEU A 123 2.60 -8.15 -25.52
N SER A 124 3.49 -8.29 -24.53
CA SER A 124 4.58 -9.28 -24.60
C SER A 124 4.04 -10.72 -24.68
N ASP A 125 3.00 -11.03 -23.91
CA ASP A 125 2.38 -12.36 -23.90
C ASP A 125 1.66 -12.62 -25.23
N LEU A 126 0.92 -11.62 -25.73
CA LEU A 126 0.24 -11.70 -27.01
C LEU A 126 1.21 -11.89 -28.18
N LEU A 127 2.33 -11.16 -28.18
CA LEU A 127 3.36 -11.28 -29.21
C LEU A 127 4.11 -12.61 -29.12
N ALA A 128 4.25 -13.20 -27.93
CA ALA A 128 4.79 -14.55 -27.77
C ALA A 128 3.87 -15.63 -28.38
N MET A 129 2.57 -15.33 -28.50
CA MET A 129 1.55 -16.16 -29.15
C MET A 129 1.30 -15.75 -30.61
N SER A 130 2.23 -15.03 -31.24
CA SER A 130 2.09 -14.56 -32.62
C SER A 130 3.01 -15.29 -33.60
N ARG A 131 2.61 -15.30 -34.87
CA ARG A 131 3.48 -15.70 -35.98
C ARG A 131 3.37 -14.73 -37.15
N GLN A 132 4.49 -14.52 -37.82
CA GLN A 132 4.54 -13.68 -39.02
C GLN A 132 4.20 -14.50 -40.28
N ASP A 133 3.21 -14.06 -41.03
CA ASP A 133 2.91 -14.54 -42.38
C ASP A 133 3.44 -13.59 -43.46
N ALA A 134 3.43 -14.06 -44.71
CA ALA A 134 3.90 -13.28 -45.87
C ALA A 134 3.16 -11.95 -46.06
N ASP A 135 1.89 -11.87 -45.61
CA ASP A 135 0.99 -10.73 -45.86
C ASP A 135 0.46 -10.08 -44.55
N GLY A 136 0.97 -10.45 -43.37
CA GLY A 136 0.53 -9.85 -42.11
C GLY A 136 0.94 -10.63 -40.86
N LEU A 137 0.60 -10.07 -39.69
CA LEU A 137 0.82 -10.67 -38.38
C LEU A 137 -0.40 -11.50 -37.97
N VAL A 138 -0.19 -12.74 -37.53
CA VAL A 138 -1.25 -13.60 -37.01
C VAL A 138 -1.08 -13.73 -35.49
N LEU A 139 -2.12 -13.38 -34.74
CA LEU A 139 -2.20 -13.53 -33.29
C LEU A 139 -3.02 -14.78 -32.99
N GLU A 140 -2.41 -15.79 -32.37
CA GLU A 140 -3.00 -17.12 -32.18
C GLU A 140 -3.45 -17.29 -30.72
N PHE A 141 -4.69 -16.88 -30.43
CA PHE A 141 -5.27 -16.93 -29.09
C PHE A 141 -5.58 -18.37 -28.65
N SER A 142 -6.00 -19.23 -29.58
CA SER A 142 -6.24 -20.65 -29.33
C SER A 142 -6.05 -21.49 -30.60
N THR A 143 -6.16 -22.82 -30.49
CA THR A 143 -6.17 -23.70 -31.68
C THR A 143 -7.36 -23.46 -32.63
N ARG A 144 -8.38 -22.72 -32.16
CA ARG A 144 -9.60 -22.41 -32.91
C ARG A 144 -9.81 -20.93 -33.14
N ASP A 145 -9.05 -20.06 -32.46
CA ASP A 145 -9.27 -18.61 -32.45
C ASP A 145 -7.97 -17.88 -32.81
N SER A 146 -8.00 -17.10 -33.89
CA SER A 146 -6.87 -16.28 -34.31
C SER A 146 -7.34 -15.06 -35.08
N VAL A 147 -6.66 -13.92 -34.93
CA VAL A 147 -6.88 -12.75 -35.79
C VAL A 147 -5.62 -12.44 -36.58
N LYS A 148 -5.79 -12.22 -37.88
CA LYS A 148 -4.72 -11.78 -38.79
C LYS A 148 -4.84 -10.29 -39.07
N LEU A 149 -3.81 -9.54 -38.74
CA LEU A 149 -3.67 -8.12 -39.06
C LEU A 149 -2.89 -7.97 -40.38
N MET A 150 -3.60 -7.64 -41.46
CA MET A 150 -3.01 -7.55 -42.80
C MET A 150 -2.01 -6.39 -42.88
N GLY A 151 -0.85 -6.64 -43.48
CA GLY A 151 0.21 -5.64 -43.63
C GLY A 151 1.00 -5.31 -42.36
N MET A 152 0.63 -5.90 -41.20
CA MET A 152 1.31 -5.65 -39.93
C MET A 152 2.50 -6.59 -39.68
N THR A 153 3.46 -6.11 -38.88
CA THR A 153 4.52 -6.91 -38.27
C THR A 153 4.51 -6.74 -36.75
N ALA A 154 5.10 -7.70 -36.03
CA ALA A 154 5.09 -7.70 -34.56
C ALA A 154 5.67 -6.42 -33.92
N ASP A 155 6.69 -5.83 -34.54
CA ASP A 155 7.36 -4.60 -34.09
C ASP A 155 6.56 -3.32 -34.33
N MET A 156 5.48 -3.39 -35.12
CA MET A 156 4.60 -2.23 -35.37
C MET A 156 3.48 -2.11 -34.33
N LEU A 157 3.10 -3.20 -33.65
CA LEU A 157 2.11 -3.14 -32.57
C LEU A 157 2.71 -2.50 -31.32
N THR A 158 2.03 -1.49 -30.77
CA THR A 158 2.35 -0.91 -29.47
C THR A 158 1.29 -1.28 -28.44
N ALA A 159 1.57 -0.98 -27.16
CA ALA A 159 0.60 -1.21 -26.09
C ALA A 159 -0.69 -0.40 -26.27
N ASP A 160 -0.68 0.67 -27.07
CA ASP A 160 -1.86 1.49 -27.36
C ASP A 160 -2.83 0.82 -28.35
N ASN A 161 -2.35 -0.19 -29.09
CA ASN A 161 -3.12 -0.87 -30.13
C ASN A 161 -3.86 -2.11 -29.64
N VAL A 162 -3.70 -2.51 -28.38
CA VAL A 162 -4.36 -3.71 -27.86
C VAL A 162 -4.92 -3.44 -26.46
N LEU A 163 -6.18 -3.81 -26.24
CA LEU A 163 -6.79 -3.82 -24.91
C LEU A 163 -6.74 -5.25 -24.33
N PHE A 164 -6.22 -5.39 -23.11
CA PHE A 164 -6.09 -6.66 -22.38
C PHE A 164 -7.03 -6.70 -21.17
N ALA A 165 -7.28 -7.91 -20.63
CA ALA A 165 -7.86 -8.03 -19.31
C ALA A 165 -6.88 -7.47 -18.27
N GLY A 166 -7.30 -6.45 -17.50
CA GLY A 166 -6.49 -5.89 -16.40
C GLY A 166 -5.39 -4.91 -16.80
N SER A 167 -5.58 -4.07 -17.83
CA SER A 167 -4.68 -2.94 -18.09
C SER A 167 -4.61 -1.98 -16.89
N ALA A 168 -3.50 -1.23 -16.76
CA ALA A 168 -3.38 -0.16 -15.78
C ALA A 168 -4.41 0.96 -16.05
N GLY A 169 -4.95 1.55 -15.00
CA GLY A 169 -5.91 2.64 -15.08
C GLY A 169 -5.40 3.86 -15.83
N LYS A 170 -6.25 4.47 -16.65
CA LYS A 170 -5.96 5.61 -17.53
C LYS A 170 -6.48 6.91 -16.93
N GLN A 171 -5.94 8.03 -17.41
CA GLN A 171 -6.52 9.35 -17.18
C GLN A 171 -7.04 9.86 -18.52
N ILE A 172 -8.35 10.01 -18.63
CA ILE A 172 -9.06 10.34 -19.86
C ILE A 172 -9.75 11.67 -19.65
N SER A 173 -9.56 12.59 -20.58
CA SER A 173 -10.16 13.93 -20.51
C SER A 173 -10.72 14.34 -21.87
N GLY A 174 -11.99 14.73 -21.88
CA GLY A 174 -12.66 15.36 -23.01
C GLY A 174 -12.28 16.84 -23.19
N GLY A 175 -12.84 17.46 -24.21
CA GLY A 175 -12.67 18.86 -24.58
C GLY A 175 -13.78 19.76 -24.04
N SER A 176 -14.14 20.78 -24.81
CA SER A 176 -15.26 21.68 -24.49
C SER A 176 -16.50 21.40 -25.35
N ALA A 177 -16.55 20.22 -25.97
CA ALA A 177 -17.58 19.79 -26.89
C ALA A 177 -18.15 18.48 -26.37
N ARG A 178 -19.22 17.99 -27.01
CA ARG A 178 -19.76 16.68 -26.68
C ARG A 178 -18.79 15.57 -27.10
N ASP A 179 -18.36 14.76 -26.13
CA ASP A 179 -17.38 13.69 -26.30
C ASP A 179 -17.94 12.29 -26.00
N LEU A 180 -17.26 11.27 -26.52
CA LEU A 180 -17.46 9.85 -26.18
C LEU A 180 -16.16 9.34 -25.56
N LEU A 181 -16.19 8.94 -24.29
CA LEU A 181 -15.00 8.58 -23.52
C LEU A 181 -15.13 7.14 -22.98
N PHE A 182 -14.09 6.33 -23.15
CA PHE A 182 -14.09 4.91 -22.77
C PHE A 182 -12.81 4.54 -22.02
N GLY A 183 -12.95 4.16 -20.74
CA GLY A 183 -11.88 3.71 -19.85
C GLY A 183 -11.25 2.39 -20.30
N GLY A 184 -12.06 1.35 -20.34
CA GLY A 184 -11.65 0.01 -20.77
C GLY A 184 -11.47 -0.92 -19.59
N ALA A 185 -10.23 -1.27 -19.23
CA ALA A 185 -9.97 -2.13 -18.09
C ALA A 185 -8.90 -1.48 -17.19
N GLY A 186 -8.99 -1.71 -15.89
CA GLY A 186 -8.23 -0.99 -14.87
C GLY A 186 -9.07 0.09 -14.20
N ASP A 187 -8.55 0.71 -13.14
CA ASP A 187 -9.25 1.79 -12.42
C ASP A 187 -9.02 3.12 -13.16
N ASP A 188 -9.92 3.46 -14.08
CA ASP A 188 -9.80 4.62 -14.95
C ASP A 188 -10.32 5.91 -14.29
N THR A 189 -9.69 7.06 -14.57
CA THR A 189 -10.30 8.38 -14.31
C THR A 189 -10.78 8.98 -15.61
N VAL A 190 -12.08 9.26 -15.71
CA VAL A 190 -12.71 9.88 -16.87
C VAL A 190 -13.24 11.26 -16.50
N THR A 191 -12.91 12.28 -17.29
CA THR A 191 -13.37 13.66 -17.10
C THR A 191 -13.93 14.18 -18.42
N GLY A 192 -15.23 14.50 -18.47
CA GLY A 192 -15.86 15.09 -19.67
C GLY A 192 -15.32 16.49 -19.99
N ASN A 193 -15.15 17.31 -18.96
CA ASN A 193 -15.03 18.77 -19.06
C ASN A 193 -16.32 19.36 -19.67
N GLY A 194 -16.25 20.43 -20.46
CA GLY A 194 -17.46 21.08 -20.95
C GLY A 194 -18.09 20.31 -22.10
N GLY A 195 -19.39 20.06 -22.09
CA GLY A 195 -19.98 19.24 -23.13
C GLY A 195 -21.33 18.70 -22.71
N ASN A 196 -21.74 17.62 -23.36
CA ASN A 196 -22.86 16.79 -22.91
C ASN A 196 -22.43 15.36 -23.23
N ASP A 197 -21.64 14.79 -22.36
CA ASP A 197 -20.72 13.71 -22.73
C ASP A 197 -21.32 12.34 -22.44
N TYR A 198 -20.79 11.34 -23.15
CA TYR A 198 -21.08 9.94 -22.85
C TYR A 198 -19.80 9.24 -22.42
N MET A 199 -19.84 8.59 -21.28
CA MET A 199 -18.69 7.98 -20.63
C MET A 199 -18.97 6.52 -20.29
N GLU A 200 -17.98 5.66 -20.48
CA GLU A 200 -17.95 4.30 -19.95
C GLU A 200 -16.62 4.08 -19.25
N GLY A 201 -16.67 3.48 -18.07
CA GLY A 201 -15.47 3.14 -17.28
C GLY A 201 -14.91 1.79 -17.72
N GLY A 202 -15.80 0.83 -17.92
CA GLY A 202 -15.48 -0.54 -18.27
C GLY A 202 -15.27 -1.41 -17.03
N ALA A 203 -14.16 -2.16 -17.01
CA ALA A 203 -13.85 -3.12 -15.97
C ALA A 203 -12.80 -2.57 -15.00
N GLY A 204 -13.19 -2.29 -13.77
CA GLY A 204 -12.31 -1.72 -12.75
C GLY A 204 -13.15 -0.95 -11.76
N ARG A 205 -12.49 -0.24 -10.84
CA ARG A 205 -13.15 0.77 -10.02
C ARG A 205 -12.87 2.14 -10.61
N ASP A 206 -13.82 2.63 -11.40
CA ASP A 206 -13.62 3.82 -12.22
C ASP A 206 -14.01 5.09 -11.48
N ARG A 207 -13.38 6.22 -11.85
CA ARG A 207 -13.60 7.55 -11.30
C ARG A 207 -14.10 8.49 -12.38
N PHE A 208 -15.32 8.98 -12.26
CA PHE A 208 -15.89 9.99 -13.15
C PHE A 208 -15.87 11.36 -12.48
N VAL A 209 -15.15 12.32 -13.05
CA VAL A 209 -14.94 13.66 -12.46
C VAL A 209 -15.89 14.67 -13.08
N PHE A 210 -16.63 15.39 -12.23
CA PHE A 210 -17.56 16.44 -12.64
C PHE A 210 -17.27 17.76 -11.92
N ASN A 211 -17.17 18.83 -12.72
CA ASN A 211 -16.92 20.19 -12.30
C ASN A 211 -18.06 21.13 -12.75
N PRO A 212 -18.15 22.34 -12.16
CA PRO A 212 -19.11 23.33 -12.61
C PRO A 212 -18.90 23.75 -14.08
N GLY A 213 -19.93 23.59 -14.91
CA GLY A 213 -19.90 23.94 -16.33
C GLY A 213 -19.58 22.77 -17.26
N ASP A 214 -19.55 21.54 -16.73
CA ASP A 214 -19.32 20.33 -17.51
C ASP A 214 -20.54 19.93 -18.36
N GLY A 215 -21.75 20.31 -17.92
CA GLY A 215 -22.96 20.13 -18.72
C GLY A 215 -23.77 18.87 -18.39
N TRP A 216 -24.46 18.30 -19.38
CA TRP A 216 -25.35 17.15 -19.18
C TRP A 216 -24.74 15.86 -19.70
N ASP A 217 -24.28 15.03 -18.77
CA ASP A 217 -23.50 13.84 -19.06
C ASP A 217 -24.26 12.55 -18.80
N CYS A 218 -23.76 11.46 -19.36
CA CYS A 218 -24.32 10.13 -19.25
C CYS A 218 -23.20 9.10 -19.03
N ILE A 219 -23.36 8.23 -18.03
CA ILE A 219 -22.48 7.08 -17.80
C ILE A 219 -23.22 5.80 -18.17
N GLY A 220 -22.66 5.04 -19.10
CA GLY A 220 -23.29 3.86 -19.69
C GLY A 220 -23.28 2.61 -18.80
N ASP A 221 -22.27 2.46 -17.96
CA ASP A 221 -21.92 1.20 -17.29
C ASP A 221 -21.56 1.34 -15.80
N PHE A 222 -22.02 2.41 -15.15
CA PHE A 222 -21.67 2.72 -13.76
C PHE A 222 -21.95 1.56 -12.79
N GLN A 223 -20.90 1.06 -12.14
CA GLN A 223 -20.97 0.00 -11.14
C GLN A 223 -21.24 0.58 -9.75
N SER A 224 -22.49 0.51 -9.29
CA SER A 224 -22.89 1.01 -7.96
C SER A 224 -22.58 0.04 -6.81
N GLY A 225 -22.48 0.54 -5.58
CA GLY A 225 -22.24 -0.24 -4.35
C GLY A 225 -20.81 -0.12 -3.82
N THR A 226 -20.55 -0.72 -2.66
CA THR A 226 -19.23 -0.74 -2.01
C THR A 226 -18.21 -1.45 -2.91
N GLY A 227 -17.10 -0.77 -3.21
CA GLY A 227 -16.07 -1.26 -4.14
C GLY A 227 -16.38 -1.04 -5.63
N GLY A 228 -17.54 -0.45 -5.96
CA GLY A 228 -17.88 -0.01 -7.30
C GLY A 228 -17.33 1.39 -7.65
N ASP A 229 -17.75 1.89 -8.80
CA ASP A 229 -17.33 3.16 -9.40
C ASP A 229 -17.66 4.37 -8.52
N VAL A 230 -16.96 5.46 -8.82
CA VAL A 230 -16.94 6.67 -8.02
C VAL A 230 -17.26 7.90 -8.86
N LEU A 231 -18.24 8.67 -8.43
CA LEU A 231 -18.50 10.03 -8.90
C LEU A 231 -17.68 11.01 -8.06
N ASP A 232 -16.74 11.70 -8.69
CA ASP A 232 -15.97 12.77 -8.08
C ASP A 232 -16.64 14.12 -8.32
N LEU A 233 -17.32 14.61 -7.28
CA LEU A 233 -18.09 15.86 -7.30
C LEU A 233 -17.41 16.96 -6.46
N ARG A 234 -16.13 16.81 -6.12
CA ARG A 234 -15.41 17.75 -5.23
C ARG A 234 -15.25 19.16 -5.81
N GLY A 235 -15.42 19.32 -7.13
CA GLY A 235 -15.48 20.62 -7.79
C GLY A 235 -16.71 21.46 -7.41
N TRP A 236 -17.73 20.84 -6.79
CA TRP A 236 -18.99 21.49 -6.43
C TRP A 236 -19.01 22.02 -5.00
N GLN A 237 -19.40 23.28 -4.86
CA GLN A 237 -19.62 23.93 -3.58
C GLN A 237 -21.12 23.92 -3.26
N GLY A 238 -21.51 23.43 -2.07
CA GLY A 238 -22.89 23.52 -1.59
C GLY A 238 -23.73 22.23 -1.66
N ILE A 239 -23.14 21.08 -1.98
CA ILE A 239 -23.76 19.77 -1.76
C ILE A 239 -23.43 19.34 -0.33
N GLY A 240 -24.38 19.39 0.61
CA GLY A 240 -24.14 19.18 2.04
C GLY A 240 -23.98 17.71 2.48
N GLY A 241 -24.00 16.76 1.54
CA GLY A 241 -23.65 15.36 1.78
C GLY A 241 -24.40 14.38 0.87
N PHE A 242 -24.05 13.10 0.95
CA PHE A 242 -24.64 12.04 0.13
C PHE A 242 -26.18 11.98 0.24
N ALA A 243 -26.72 12.11 1.45
CA ALA A 243 -28.17 12.10 1.66
C ALA A 243 -28.89 13.30 0.99
N GLU A 244 -28.25 14.47 0.94
CA GLU A 244 -28.79 15.65 0.25
C GLU A 244 -28.71 15.49 -1.26
N LEU A 245 -27.57 14.98 -1.78
CA LEU A 245 -27.41 14.67 -3.19
C LEU A 245 -28.48 13.68 -3.67
N LEU A 246 -28.71 12.61 -2.91
CA LEU A 246 -29.71 11.60 -3.25
C LEU A 246 -31.13 12.16 -3.15
N ALA A 247 -31.41 13.01 -2.16
CA ALA A 247 -32.71 13.69 -2.05
C ALA A 247 -32.98 14.66 -3.21
N GLY A 248 -31.93 15.21 -3.83
CA GLY A 248 -32.00 16.05 -5.03
C GLY A 248 -32.03 15.28 -6.35
N SER A 249 -31.91 13.96 -6.33
CA SER A 249 -31.90 13.12 -7.53
C SER A 249 -33.30 12.87 -8.10
N HIS A 250 -33.34 12.44 -9.36
CA HIS A 250 -34.57 12.04 -10.06
C HIS A 250 -34.37 10.71 -10.77
N GLN A 251 -35.34 9.80 -10.64
CA GLN A 251 -35.31 8.50 -11.34
C GLN A 251 -36.02 8.60 -12.70
N ASP A 252 -35.27 8.37 -13.78
CA ASP A 252 -35.80 8.17 -15.14
C ASP A 252 -36.12 6.67 -15.38
N ALA A 253 -36.75 6.37 -16.53
CA ALA A 253 -37.09 5.00 -16.92
C ALA A 253 -35.88 4.08 -17.16
N ASP A 254 -34.73 4.67 -17.43
CA ASP A 254 -33.49 4.05 -17.92
C ASP A 254 -32.26 4.41 -17.06
N GLY A 255 -32.41 5.18 -15.99
CA GLY A 255 -31.30 5.50 -15.08
C GLY A 255 -31.62 6.52 -13.99
N LEU A 256 -30.67 6.75 -13.10
CA LEU A 256 -30.71 7.75 -12.03
C LEU A 256 -30.07 9.05 -12.51
N VAL A 257 -30.76 10.18 -12.36
CA VAL A 257 -30.24 11.50 -12.72
C VAL A 257 -29.87 12.28 -11.46
N LEU A 258 -28.60 12.66 -11.36
CA LEU A 258 -28.08 13.54 -10.32
C LEU A 258 -27.93 14.95 -10.91
N THR A 259 -28.65 15.92 -10.37
CA THR A 259 -28.62 17.31 -10.85
C THR A 259 -27.82 18.17 -9.87
N PHE A 260 -26.74 18.78 -10.35
CA PHE A 260 -25.86 19.63 -9.54
C PHE A 260 -26.20 21.11 -9.70
N ALA A 261 -26.57 21.52 -10.92
CA ALA A 261 -27.08 22.84 -11.25
C ALA A 261 -28.09 22.76 -12.41
N ALA A 262 -28.72 23.88 -12.75
CA ALA A 262 -29.66 23.93 -13.87
C ALA A 262 -29.03 23.56 -15.23
N THR A 263 -27.71 23.67 -15.33
CA THR A 263 -26.91 23.37 -16.52
C THR A 263 -26.09 22.10 -16.39
N ASP A 264 -26.06 21.46 -15.21
CA ASP A 264 -25.08 20.43 -14.91
C ASP A 264 -25.75 19.23 -14.24
N SER A 265 -25.67 18.07 -14.88
CA SER A 265 -26.26 16.83 -14.38
C SER A 265 -25.56 15.63 -14.98
N VAL A 266 -25.50 14.53 -14.24
CA VAL A 266 -25.10 13.22 -14.76
C VAL A 266 -26.26 12.24 -14.67
N LYS A 267 -26.44 11.46 -15.72
CA LYS A 267 -27.34 10.29 -15.74
C LYS A 267 -26.52 9.01 -15.65
N LEU A 268 -26.85 8.18 -14.65
CA LEU A 268 -26.28 6.85 -14.44
C LEU A 268 -27.23 5.82 -15.05
N MET A 269 -26.87 5.25 -16.20
CA MET A 269 -27.72 4.30 -16.91
C MET A 269 -27.86 3.00 -16.11
N GLY A 270 -29.08 2.49 -16.00
CA GLY A 270 -29.36 1.23 -15.30
C GLY A 270 -29.25 1.28 -13.76
N VAL A 271 -28.83 2.40 -13.17
CA VAL A 271 -28.72 2.58 -11.71
C VAL A 271 -30.02 3.13 -11.14
N THR A 272 -30.41 2.64 -9.95
CA THR A 272 -31.51 3.20 -9.16
C THR A 272 -31.00 3.87 -7.88
N ALA A 273 -31.79 4.79 -7.31
CA ALA A 273 -31.40 5.55 -6.12
C ALA A 273 -30.98 4.67 -4.91
N ASP A 274 -31.57 3.48 -4.76
CA ASP A 274 -31.27 2.52 -3.70
C ASP A 274 -30.00 1.69 -3.95
N MET A 275 -29.48 1.68 -5.19
CA MET A 275 -28.23 1.00 -5.53
C MET A 275 -27.00 1.87 -5.23
N LEU A 276 -27.16 3.19 -5.20
CA LEU A 276 -26.07 4.13 -4.93
C LEU A 276 -25.78 4.18 -3.42
N THR A 277 -24.50 4.09 -3.04
CA THR A 277 -24.05 4.26 -1.64
C THR A 277 -23.16 5.49 -1.51
N ALA A 278 -22.85 5.87 -0.26
CA ALA A 278 -21.91 6.95 0.01
C ALA A 278 -20.51 6.66 -0.56
N ASP A 279 -20.13 5.38 -0.71
CA ASP A 279 -18.83 4.97 -1.28
C ASP A 279 -18.70 5.31 -2.77
N ASN A 280 -19.82 5.50 -3.46
CA ASN A 280 -19.87 5.83 -4.88
C ASN A 280 -19.73 7.33 -5.16
N VAL A 281 -19.61 8.19 -4.13
CA VAL A 281 -19.61 9.65 -4.32
C VAL A 281 -18.57 10.33 -3.45
N LEU A 282 -17.73 11.17 -4.05
CA LEU A 282 -16.81 12.06 -3.35
C LEU A 282 -17.32 13.49 -3.37
N LEU A 283 -17.46 14.10 -2.18
CA LEU A 283 -18.02 15.45 -1.98
C LEU A 283 -17.06 16.33 -1.18
N GLY A 284 -17.11 17.65 -1.38
CA GLY A 284 -16.34 18.60 -0.56
C GLY A 284 -14.82 18.37 -0.58
N SER A 285 -14.16 18.51 0.57
CA SER A 285 -12.71 18.26 0.74
C SER A 285 -12.34 16.78 0.84
N ASP A 286 -13.27 15.85 0.58
CA ASP A 286 -12.98 14.40 0.61
C ASP A 286 -12.13 13.99 -0.61
N ALA A 287 -10.87 14.44 -0.67
CA ALA A 287 -9.84 13.62 -1.30
C ALA A 287 -9.95 12.19 -0.77
N PRO A 288 -9.70 11.15 -1.59
CA PRO A 288 -9.55 9.81 -1.04
C PRO A 288 -8.57 9.96 0.11
N SER A 289 -9.04 9.69 1.33
CA SER A 289 -8.31 10.02 2.53
C SER A 289 -6.96 9.34 2.40
N ARG A 290 -5.90 10.10 2.13
CA ARG A 290 -4.56 9.54 2.20
C ARG A 290 -4.23 9.56 3.67
N ALA A 291 -4.11 8.38 4.24
CA ALA A 291 -3.67 8.21 5.60
C ALA A 291 -2.32 8.89 5.74
N ILE A 292 -2.20 9.78 6.72
CA ILE A 292 -0.91 10.28 7.22
C ILE A 292 -0.37 9.34 8.31
N ALA A 293 -1.27 8.62 8.98
CA ALA A 293 -0.97 7.60 9.97
C ALA A 293 -1.81 6.34 9.69
N VAL A 294 -1.18 5.18 9.83
CA VAL A 294 -1.75 3.85 9.64
C VAL A 294 -1.65 3.09 10.94
N PHE A 295 -2.69 2.35 11.31
CA PHE A 295 -2.73 1.59 12.56
C PHE A 295 -3.61 0.36 12.39
N VAL A 296 -3.48 -0.58 13.33
CA VAL A 296 -4.31 -1.78 13.38
C VAL A 296 -5.45 -1.55 14.36
N ALA A 297 -6.67 -1.82 13.92
CA ALA A 297 -7.85 -1.70 14.77
C ALA A 297 -8.92 -2.71 14.33
N SER A 298 -9.88 -2.96 15.21
CA SER A 298 -10.96 -3.90 14.95
C SER A 298 -12.35 -3.31 15.16
N ASP A 299 -13.30 -3.76 14.34
CA ASP A 299 -14.73 -3.54 14.54
C ASP A 299 -15.52 -4.87 14.38
N ALA A 300 -16.83 -4.79 14.59
CA ALA A 300 -17.69 -5.98 14.54
C ALA A 300 -17.99 -6.48 13.12
N GLU A 301 -17.76 -5.66 12.09
CA GLU A 301 -18.09 -5.94 10.69
C GLU A 301 -16.88 -6.53 9.94
N HIS A 302 -15.68 -6.07 10.28
CA HIS A 302 -14.43 -6.32 9.54
C HIS A 302 -13.36 -7.08 10.37
N GLY A 303 -13.55 -7.29 11.68
CA GLY A 303 -12.47 -7.89 12.49
C GLY A 303 -11.26 -6.96 12.63
N GLU A 304 -10.07 -7.50 12.93
CA GLU A 304 -8.81 -6.75 13.02
C GLU A 304 -8.19 -6.49 11.65
N GLU A 305 -8.16 -5.21 11.26
CA GLU A 305 -7.81 -4.77 9.92
C GLU A 305 -6.86 -3.56 9.93
N LEU A 306 -6.44 -3.13 8.73
CA LEU A 306 -5.62 -1.95 8.55
C LEU A 306 -6.49 -0.69 8.41
N TRP A 307 -6.23 0.28 9.26
CA TRP A 307 -6.95 1.56 9.30
C TRP A 307 -5.99 2.72 9.03
N GLY A 308 -6.53 3.77 8.42
CA GLY A 308 -5.84 5.02 8.13
C GLY A 308 -6.45 6.18 8.90
N SER A 309 -5.66 7.22 9.15
CA SER A 309 -6.13 8.51 9.64
C SER A 309 -5.54 9.63 8.81
N ASP A 310 -6.36 10.62 8.46
CA ASP A 310 -5.95 11.86 7.78
C ASP A 310 -5.58 12.98 8.77
N GLY A 311 -5.52 12.66 10.06
CA GLY A 311 -5.29 13.60 11.15
C GLY A 311 -6.56 14.24 11.72
N THR A 312 -7.71 14.05 11.06
CA THR A 312 -9.02 14.55 11.51
C THR A 312 -10.01 13.41 11.80
N LYS A 313 -9.92 12.32 11.05
CA LYS A 313 -10.76 11.13 11.19
C LYS A 313 -9.99 9.85 10.86
N ALA A 314 -10.44 8.74 11.40
CA ALA A 314 -10.04 7.39 11.03
C ALA A 314 -10.96 6.79 9.95
N PHE A 315 -10.44 5.91 9.11
CA PHE A 315 -11.18 5.18 8.07
C PHE A 315 -10.49 3.85 7.75
N LEU A 316 -11.26 2.85 7.32
CA LEU A 316 -10.73 1.55 6.93
C LEU A 316 -9.90 1.70 5.65
N LEU A 317 -8.66 1.21 5.64
CA LEU A 317 -7.86 1.20 4.42
C LEU A 317 -8.23 0.02 3.55
N ARG A 318 -8.33 -1.17 4.15
CA ARG A 318 -8.77 -2.39 3.47
C ARG A 318 -9.24 -3.42 4.48
N ASP A 319 -10.37 -4.05 4.17
CA ASP A 319 -10.76 -5.34 4.71
C ASP A 319 -9.95 -6.42 3.95
N ILE A 320 -8.81 -6.82 4.50
CA ILE A 320 -7.89 -7.75 3.86
C ILE A 320 -8.47 -9.17 3.95
N ALA A 321 -8.95 -9.58 5.13
CA ALA A 321 -9.62 -10.85 5.36
C ALA A 321 -11.14 -10.67 5.47
N ALA A 322 -11.82 -10.74 4.31
CA ALA A 322 -13.22 -10.37 4.15
C ALA A 322 -14.18 -10.73 5.32
N GLY A 323 -14.93 -9.73 5.77
CA GLY A 323 -15.93 -9.86 6.83
C GLY A 323 -15.30 -9.81 8.22
N ALA A 324 -15.93 -10.43 9.23
CA ALA A 324 -15.47 -10.29 10.63
C ALA A 324 -14.22 -11.13 10.98
N THR A 325 -13.38 -11.49 10.01
CA THR A 325 -12.18 -12.30 10.22
C THR A 325 -10.99 -11.38 10.42
N ASN A 326 -10.09 -11.70 11.36
CA ASN A 326 -8.89 -10.90 11.57
C ASN A 326 -7.85 -11.19 10.49
N SER A 327 -7.21 -10.15 9.97
CA SER A 327 -6.08 -10.26 9.02
C SER A 327 -4.72 -10.56 9.68
N GLU A 328 -4.70 -10.68 11.01
CA GLU A 328 -3.53 -10.96 11.84
C GLU A 328 -2.31 -10.08 11.49
N ILE A 329 -2.53 -8.76 11.44
CA ILE A 329 -1.55 -7.80 10.95
C ILE A 329 -0.39 -7.69 11.95
N ILE A 330 0.84 -7.85 11.45
CA ILE A 330 2.05 -7.75 12.28
C ILE A 330 2.88 -6.54 11.87
N ARG A 331 3.14 -5.67 12.86
CA ARG A 331 4.13 -4.58 12.87
C ARG A 331 4.19 -3.79 11.56
N PRO A 332 3.32 -2.79 11.37
CA PRO A 332 3.46 -1.82 10.29
C PRO A 332 4.79 -1.05 10.42
N VAL A 333 5.56 -1.01 9.34
CA VAL A 333 6.87 -0.34 9.24
C VAL A 333 6.85 0.68 8.11
N SER A 334 7.16 1.94 8.43
CA SER A 334 7.26 3.02 7.45
C SER A 334 8.58 2.96 6.68
N ALA A 335 8.53 2.97 5.36
CA ALA A 335 9.71 3.12 4.49
C ALA A 335 9.32 3.78 3.15
N GLY A 336 10.09 4.78 2.72
CA GLY A 336 9.94 5.37 1.37
C GLY A 336 8.57 6.00 1.06
N GLY A 337 7.85 6.53 2.04
CA GLY A 337 6.52 7.11 1.82
C GLY A 337 5.37 6.09 1.77
N ARG A 338 5.61 4.90 2.33
CA ARG A 338 4.72 3.73 2.37
C ARG A 338 4.83 3.06 3.73
N VAL A 339 3.83 2.24 4.04
CA VAL A 339 3.85 1.34 5.20
C VAL A 339 3.83 -0.10 4.69
N PHE A 340 4.76 -0.91 5.18
CA PHE A 340 4.87 -2.34 4.91
C PHE A 340 4.46 -3.12 6.16
N PHE A 341 3.81 -4.25 5.97
CA PHE A 341 3.31 -5.07 7.07
C PHE A 341 3.07 -6.50 6.59
N SER A 342 2.88 -7.41 7.53
CA SER A 342 2.50 -8.79 7.22
C SER A 342 1.03 -8.98 7.53
N ALA A 343 0.27 -9.63 6.64
CA ALA A 343 -1.15 -9.88 6.81
C ALA A 343 -1.57 -11.17 6.08
N ASP A 344 -2.67 -11.76 6.52
CA ASP A 344 -3.31 -12.94 5.93
C ASP A 344 -4.69 -12.55 5.39
N ASP A 345 -4.96 -12.81 4.11
CA ASP A 345 -6.27 -12.56 3.48
C ASP A 345 -7.21 -13.78 3.53
N GLY A 346 -6.80 -14.85 4.21
CA GLY A 346 -7.50 -16.12 4.29
C GLY A 346 -7.37 -17.00 3.06
N VAL A 347 -6.63 -16.57 2.03
CA VAL A 347 -6.44 -17.29 0.76
C VAL A 347 -4.98 -17.68 0.55
N HIS A 348 -4.05 -16.75 0.76
CA HIS A 348 -2.62 -16.93 0.48
C HIS A 348 -1.79 -17.18 1.77
N GLY A 349 -2.44 -17.22 2.93
CA GLY A 349 -1.74 -17.21 4.21
C GLY A 349 -1.05 -15.87 4.47
N ARG A 350 -0.24 -15.80 5.53
CA ARG A 350 0.46 -14.57 5.90
C ARG A 350 1.59 -14.25 4.92
N GLU A 351 1.43 -13.15 4.19
CA GLU A 351 2.35 -12.65 3.17
C GLU A 351 2.77 -11.19 3.40
N LEU A 352 3.60 -10.64 2.51
CA LEU A 352 4.05 -9.25 2.57
C LEU A 352 3.03 -8.32 1.91
N TRP A 353 2.57 -7.32 2.65
CA TRP A 353 1.63 -6.30 2.21
C TRP A 353 2.21 -4.90 2.33
N MET A 354 1.61 -3.96 1.60
CA MET A 354 1.96 -2.56 1.69
C MET A 354 0.73 -1.65 1.55
N THR A 355 0.87 -0.41 2.00
CA THR A 355 -0.03 0.70 1.69
C THR A 355 0.75 1.98 1.40
N ASP A 356 0.24 2.80 0.49
CA ASP A 356 0.68 4.19 0.26
C ASP A 356 -0.21 5.22 0.99
N GLY A 357 -1.03 4.72 1.93
CA GLY A 357 -2.02 5.47 2.68
C GLY A 357 -3.38 5.55 2.00
N THR A 358 -3.57 4.92 0.84
CA THR A 358 -4.88 4.87 0.17
C THR A 358 -5.43 3.45 0.13
N THR A 359 -6.76 3.31 0.03
CA THR A 359 -7.42 2.00 -0.16
C THR A 359 -6.88 1.27 -1.39
N ALA A 360 -6.72 1.97 -2.52
CA ALA A 360 -6.24 1.37 -3.76
C ALA A 360 -4.76 0.95 -3.68
N GLY A 361 -3.93 1.74 -3.00
CA GLY A 361 -2.53 1.40 -2.77
C GLY A 361 -2.30 0.37 -1.65
N THR A 362 -3.35 -0.04 -0.94
CA THR A 362 -3.27 -1.09 0.10
C THR A 362 -3.43 -2.46 -0.55
N ARG A 363 -2.34 -3.21 -0.72
CA ARG A 363 -2.29 -4.47 -1.47
C ARG A 363 -1.15 -5.39 -1.04
N MET A 364 -1.29 -6.67 -1.35
CA MET A 364 -0.18 -7.63 -1.27
C MET A 364 0.93 -7.20 -2.24
N VAL A 365 2.17 -7.25 -1.77
CA VAL A 365 3.36 -6.91 -2.59
C VAL A 365 3.75 -8.11 -3.43
N SER A 366 3.83 -9.29 -2.80
CA SER A 366 4.18 -10.55 -3.42
C SER A 366 3.65 -11.71 -2.57
N ASP A 367 3.13 -12.73 -3.23
CA ASP A 367 2.88 -14.06 -2.65
C ASP A 367 4.22 -14.83 -2.71
N ILE A 368 5.02 -14.72 -1.64
CA ILE A 368 6.39 -15.27 -1.61
C ILE A 368 6.34 -16.80 -1.51
N LEU A 369 5.36 -17.37 -0.78
CA LEU A 369 5.12 -18.80 -0.70
C LEU A 369 3.77 -19.14 -1.35
N PRO A 370 3.75 -19.50 -2.66
CA PRO A 370 2.51 -19.70 -3.39
C PRO A 370 1.55 -20.70 -2.75
N GLY A 371 0.28 -20.29 -2.63
CA GLY A 371 -0.80 -21.09 -2.06
C GLY A 371 -1.15 -20.68 -0.63
N SER A 372 -1.84 -21.54 0.13
CA SER A 372 -2.37 -21.16 1.44
C SER A 372 -1.34 -21.30 2.59
N GLY A 373 -0.04 -21.35 2.29
CA GLY A 373 1.02 -21.70 3.24
C GLY A 373 1.58 -20.52 4.03
N GLY A 374 1.61 -19.34 3.43
CA GLY A 374 2.17 -18.10 3.98
C GLY A 374 3.69 -18.13 4.21
N SER A 375 4.39 -17.14 3.68
CA SER A 375 5.84 -16.96 3.85
C SER A 375 6.25 -16.40 5.21
N ASN A 376 5.27 -16.00 6.02
CA ASN A 376 5.41 -15.44 7.37
C ASN A 376 6.47 -14.34 7.47
N PRO A 377 6.33 -13.22 6.72
CA PRO A 377 7.27 -12.10 6.85
C PRO A 377 7.25 -11.57 8.29
N LEU A 378 8.40 -11.52 8.94
CA LEU A 378 8.53 -11.07 10.33
C LEU A 378 9.81 -10.25 10.51
N ALA A 379 10.00 -9.71 11.72
CA ALA A 379 11.17 -8.90 12.10
C ALA A 379 11.45 -7.77 11.08
N MET A 380 10.42 -7.12 10.58
CA MET A 380 10.56 -6.11 9.53
C MET A 380 11.24 -4.85 10.06
N SER A 381 12.12 -4.25 9.25
CA SER A 381 12.80 -3.00 9.56
C SER A 381 13.03 -2.16 8.31
N ALA A 382 12.91 -0.84 8.45
CA ALA A 382 13.14 0.09 7.35
C ALA A 382 14.62 0.14 6.98
N PHE A 383 14.90 0.22 5.67
CA PHE A 383 16.23 0.42 5.13
C PHE A 383 16.14 1.38 3.93
N GLY A 384 16.18 2.68 4.22
CA GLY A 384 15.96 3.72 3.22
C GLY A 384 14.51 3.72 2.71
N ASP A 385 14.33 3.51 1.40
CA ASP A 385 13.02 3.38 0.75
C ASP A 385 12.53 1.92 0.66
N ARG A 386 13.23 0.99 1.32
CA ARG A 386 12.98 -0.45 1.32
C ARG A 386 12.72 -0.97 2.73
N VAL A 387 12.30 -2.23 2.81
CA VAL A 387 12.26 -2.99 4.06
C VAL A 387 13.14 -4.24 3.96
N LEU A 388 13.80 -4.56 5.07
CA LEU A 388 14.42 -5.85 5.34
C LEU A 388 13.52 -6.65 6.27
N PHE A 389 13.43 -7.95 6.05
CA PHE A 389 12.59 -8.85 6.85
C PHE A 389 13.07 -10.29 6.71
N GLN A 390 12.58 -11.17 7.59
CA GLN A 390 12.72 -12.61 7.41
C GLN A 390 11.48 -13.19 6.72
N ALA A 391 11.64 -14.16 5.83
CA ALA A 391 10.53 -14.91 5.21
C ALA A 391 10.99 -16.29 4.70
N ASP A 392 10.04 -17.21 4.50
CA ASP A 392 10.24 -18.57 3.99
C ASP A 392 9.49 -18.77 2.66
N ASP A 393 10.23 -19.04 1.57
CA ASP A 393 9.67 -19.33 0.25
C ASP A 393 9.38 -20.83 0.02
N GLY A 394 9.54 -21.65 1.05
CA GLY A 394 9.37 -23.10 1.01
C GLY A 394 10.54 -23.87 0.38
N VAL A 395 11.59 -23.16 -0.05
CA VAL A 395 12.79 -23.73 -0.69
C VAL A 395 14.03 -23.47 0.17
N ASN A 396 14.18 -22.23 0.64
CA ASN A 396 15.34 -21.73 1.36
C ASN A 396 15.13 -21.60 2.88
N GLY A 397 13.94 -21.94 3.39
CA GLY A 397 13.59 -21.73 4.78
C GLY A 397 13.56 -20.23 5.16
N ILE A 398 13.56 -19.92 6.46
CA ILE A 398 13.47 -18.55 6.96
C ILE A 398 14.82 -17.84 6.82
N GLU A 399 14.92 -16.97 5.82
CA GLU A 399 16.15 -16.27 5.43
C GLU A 399 15.97 -14.75 5.32
N LEU A 400 17.01 -14.02 4.89
CA LEU A 400 16.99 -12.56 4.77
C LEU A 400 16.43 -12.10 3.43
N TRP A 401 15.35 -11.33 3.48
CA TRP A 401 14.65 -10.77 2.31
C TRP A 401 14.69 -9.25 2.28
N VAL A 402 14.47 -8.69 1.09
CA VAL A 402 14.34 -7.25 0.86
C VAL A 402 13.16 -6.96 -0.07
N SER A 403 12.49 -5.82 0.14
CA SER A 403 11.43 -5.33 -0.76
C SER A 403 11.47 -3.81 -0.89
N ASP A 404 11.15 -3.31 -2.09
CA ASP A 404 10.92 -1.89 -2.39
C ASP A 404 9.42 -1.53 -2.57
N GLY A 405 8.51 -2.48 -2.31
CA GLY A 405 7.07 -2.34 -2.53
C GLY A 405 6.58 -2.82 -3.91
N THR A 406 7.48 -3.33 -4.75
CA THR A 406 7.13 -3.98 -6.01
C THR A 406 7.38 -5.49 -5.93
N ALA A 407 6.61 -6.28 -6.69
CA ALA A 407 6.86 -7.71 -6.81
C ALA A 407 8.28 -8.01 -7.33
N ALA A 408 8.76 -7.24 -8.33
CA ALA A 408 10.09 -7.41 -8.90
C ALA A 408 11.24 -7.05 -7.94
N GLY A 409 11.02 -6.07 -7.06
CA GLY A 409 11.97 -5.67 -6.03
C GLY A 409 11.92 -6.53 -4.77
N THR A 410 10.98 -7.47 -4.66
CA THR A 410 10.81 -8.37 -3.52
C THR A 410 11.53 -9.69 -3.78
N HIS A 411 12.63 -9.93 -3.08
CA HIS A 411 13.47 -11.11 -3.33
C HIS A 411 14.33 -11.48 -2.12
N LEU A 412 14.78 -12.75 -2.10
CA LEU A 412 15.78 -13.26 -1.18
C LEU A 412 17.07 -12.46 -1.35
N LEU A 413 17.45 -11.68 -0.33
CA LEU A 413 18.67 -10.88 -0.35
C LEU A 413 19.90 -11.76 -0.18
N LYS A 414 19.82 -12.72 0.75
CA LYS A 414 20.85 -13.74 0.96
C LYS A 414 20.29 -14.97 1.66
N ASP A 415 20.61 -16.14 1.09
CA ASP A 415 20.54 -17.44 1.77
C ASP A 415 21.75 -17.56 2.71
N ILE A 416 21.56 -17.24 3.99
CA ILE A 416 22.63 -17.22 5.00
C ILE A 416 22.94 -18.64 5.49
N ASP A 417 21.91 -19.49 5.67
CA ASP A 417 22.08 -20.91 5.99
C ASP A 417 21.63 -21.80 4.81
N PRO A 418 22.56 -22.17 3.90
CA PRO A 418 22.21 -22.65 2.57
C PRO A 418 21.25 -23.85 2.52
N GLY A 419 20.25 -23.75 1.64
CA GLY A 419 19.25 -24.80 1.39
C GLY A 419 18.02 -24.63 2.26
N ALA A 420 17.35 -25.73 2.63
CA ALA A 420 16.09 -25.65 3.40
C ALA A 420 16.28 -25.42 4.92
N ALA A 421 17.47 -24.97 5.33
CA ALA A 421 17.74 -24.62 6.72
C ALA A 421 17.21 -23.20 7.00
N SER A 422 17.47 -22.61 8.16
CA SER A 422 16.92 -21.28 8.46
C SER A 422 17.86 -20.49 9.32
N SER A 423 18.29 -19.34 8.82
CA SER A 423 19.15 -18.40 9.53
C SER A 423 18.41 -17.54 10.55
N ARG A 424 17.08 -17.38 10.40
CA ARG A 424 16.20 -16.62 11.31
C ARG A 424 16.73 -15.22 11.63
N PRO A 425 16.95 -14.35 10.62
CA PRO A 425 17.53 -13.04 10.84
C PRO A 425 16.57 -12.14 11.63
N GLY A 426 17.09 -11.44 12.65
CA GLY A 426 16.29 -10.58 13.54
C GLY A 426 17.10 -9.51 14.25
N ASP A 427 16.43 -8.71 15.07
CA ASP A 427 17.01 -7.55 15.78
C ASP A 427 17.71 -6.55 14.85
N PHE A 428 17.04 -6.18 13.74
CA PHE A 428 17.60 -5.27 12.75
C PHE A 428 17.77 -3.84 13.30
N THR A 429 19.01 -3.37 13.32
CA THR A 429 19.36 -2.02 13.76
C THR A 429 20.22 -1.32 12.71
N GLN A 430 19.75 -0.18 12.22
CA GLN A 430 20.48 0.62 11.24
C GLN A 430 21.55 1.48 11.93
N VAL A 431 22.77 1.46 11.40
CA VAL A 431 23.86 2.38 11.77
C VAL A 431 24.50 2.89 10.47
N GLY A 432 24.36 4.19 10.22
CA GLY A 432 24.74 4.79 8.94
C GLY A 432 24.04 4.13 7.76
N ASN A 433 24.82 3.63 6.80
CA ASN A 433 24.32 2.99 5.57
C ASN A 433 24.22 1.45 5.69
N SER A 434 24.42 0.89 6.88
CA SER A 434 24.37 -0.55 7.10
C SER A 434 23.31 -0.91 8.11
N VAL A 435 22.70 -2.07 7.93
CA VAL A 435 21.81 -2.68 8.93
C VAL A 435 22.52 -3.86 9.54
N TYR A 436 22.54 -3.90 10.87
CA TYR A 436 23.10 -4.99 11.66
C TYR A 436 21.97 -5.85 12.19
N PHE A 437 22.22 -7.15 12.29
CA PHE A 437 21.21 -8.11 12.72
C PHE A 437 21.88 -9.38 13.26
N SER A 438 21.13 -10.15 14.05
CA SER A 438 21.53 -11.49 14.45
C SER A 438 21.02 -12.49 13.42
N ALA A 439 21.84 -13.48 13.06
CA ALA A 439 21.44 -14.59 12.20
C ALA A 439 22.34 -15.80 12.46
N ARG A 440 21.87 -16.98 12.05
CA ARG A 440 22.56 -18.25 12.24
C ARG A 440 23.00 -18.87 10.93
N ASP A 441 24.15 -19.55 10.93
CA ASP A 441 24.52 -20.47 9.85
C ASP A 441 25.00 -21.83 10.41
N ALA A 442 25.07 -22.85 9.56
CA ALA A 442 25.47 -24.19 9.98
C ALA A 442 26.91 -24.31 10.54
N GLU A 443 27.82 -23.40 10.17
CA GLU A 443 29.25 -23.44 10.52
C GLU A 443 29.54 -22.74 11.86
N HIS A 444 28.91 -21.58 12.07
CA HIS A 444 29.20 -20.64 13.15
C HIS A 444 28.07 -20.52 14.18
N GLY A 445 26.86 -21.05 13.90
CA GLY A 445 25.71 -20.81 14.78
C GLY A 445 25.31 -19.33 14.77
N ALA A 446 24.85 -18.79 15.90
CA ALA A 446 24.43 -17.39 16.00
C ALA A 446 25.60 -16.40 16.01
N ALA A 447 25.57 -15.49 15.05
CA ALA A 447 26.58 -14.47 14.89
C ALA A 447 25.96 -13.09 14.62
N LEU A 448 26.79 -12.05 14.74
CA LEU A 448 26.42 -10.70 14.32
C LEU A 448 26.72 -10.56 12.83
N TRP A 449 25.73 -10.13 12.06
CA TRP A 449 25.82 -9.88 10.64
C TRP A 449 25.53 -8.41 10.33
N LYS A 450 25.94 -7.99 9.14
CA LYS A 450 25.55 -6.69 8.58
C LYS A 450 25.22 -6.80 7.10
N THR A 451 24.44 -5.86 6.60
CA THR A 451 24.14 -5.69 5.18
C THR A 451 24.12 -4.22 4.77
N ASP A 452 24.45 -3.96 3.50
CA ASP A 452 24.24 -2.68 2.81
C ASP A 452 23.06 -2.75 1.82
N GLY A 453 22.23 -3.80 1.91
CA GLY A 453 21.13 -4.09 0.97
C GLY A 453 21.55 -4.84 -0.28
N THR A 454 22.81 -5.29 -0.37
CA THR A 454 23.30 -6.16 -1.45
C THR A 454 23.77 -7.52 -0.91
N THR A 455 23.66 -8.56 -1.72
CA THR A 455 24.15 -9.91 -1.35
C THR A 455 25.66 -9.91 -1.04
N ALA A 456 26.43 -9.04 -1.71
CA ALA A 456 27.88 -8.92 -1.54
C ALA A 456 28.26 -8.18 -0.23
N GLY A 457 27.52 -7.14 0.12
CA GLY A 457 27.69 -6.41 1.38
C GLY A 457 27.01 -7.07 2.59
N THR A 458 26.24 -8.14 2.36
CA THR A 458 25.68 -8.97 3.44
C THR A 458 26.74 -9.95 3.95
N VAL A 459 27.38 -9.64 5.07
CA VAL A 459 28.54 -10.36 5.61
C VAL A 459 28.48 -10.51 7.13
N MET A 460 29.07 -11.57 7.64
CA MET A 460 29.26 -11.77 9.08
C MET A 460 30.27 -10.73 9.60
N VAL A 461 29.94 -10.10 10.72
CA VAL A 461 30.82 -9.17 11.45
C VAL A 461 31.64 -9.91 12.48
N LYS A 462 30.99 -10.75 13.28
CA LYS A 462 31.65 -11.52 14.34
C LYS A 462 30.86 -12.75 14.75
N ASP A 463 31.55 -13.87 14.76
CA ASP A 463 31.19 -15.07 15.52
C ASP A 463 31.75 -14.92 16.94
N PHE A 464 30.85 -14.91 17.94
CA PHE A 464 31.26 -14.79 19.33
C PHE A 464 31.64 -16.13 19.93
N LEU A 465 31.10 -17.24 19.41
CA LEU A 465 31.29 -18.56 19.97
C LEU A 465 31.69 -19.54 18.85
N PRO A 466 32.99 -19.67 18.56
CA PRO A 466 33.47 -20.44 17.42
C PRO A 466 32.91 -21.86 17.32
N GLY A 467 32.21 -22.11 16.21
CA GLY A 467 31.62 -23.40 15.82
C GLY A 467 30.16 -23.57 16.24
N ASN A 468 29.48 -24.57 15.67
CA ASN A 468 28.08 -24.88 16.00
C ASN A 468 27.94 -25.55 17.38
N GLN A 469 28.22 -24.80 18.44
CA GLN A 469 28.08 -25.19 19.83
C GLN A 469 27.07 -24.28 20.51
N ASP A 470 25.84 -24.23 19.99
CA ASP A 470 24.74 -23.72 20.80
C ASP A 470 24.67 -24.61 22.06
N PRO A 471 24.91 -24.05 23.27
CA PRO A 471 24.92 -24.84 24.48
C PRO A 471 23.52 -25.43 24.67
N PRO A 472 23.41 -26.64 25.24
CA PRO A 472 22.12 -27.33 25.40
C PRO A 472 21.20 -26.69 26.47
N VAL A 473 21.32 -25.39 26.73
CA VAL A 473 20.72 -24.69 27.88
C VAL A 473 19.73 -23.61 27.43
N MET A 474 18.70 -23.39 28.26
CA MET A 474 17.63 -22.39 28.14
C MET A 474 18.13 -20.93 28.29
N VAL A 475 19.17 -20.51 27.56
CA VAL A 475 19.70 -19.14 27.59
C VAL A 475 19.83 -18.65 26.15
N ILE A 476 19.28 -17.47 25.86
CA ILE A 476 19.40 -16.81 24.56
C ILE A 476 20.84 -16.31 24.44
N ILE A 477 21.67 -16.99 23.63
CA ILE A 477 23.09 -16.62 23.43
C ILE A 477 23.35 -15.92 22.08
N GLN A 478 22.30 -15.69 21.29
CA GLN A 478 22.44 -14.91 20.07
C GLN A 478 22.75 -13.44 20.41
N PRO A 479 23.51 -12.75 19.56
CA PRO A 479 23.60 -11.29 19.63
C PRO A 479 22.20 -10.68 19.73
N SER A 480 21.99 -9.82 20.72
CA SER A 480 20.70 -9.20 21.04
C SER A 480 20.90 -7.80 21.58
N HIS A 481 19.79 -7.08 21.82
CA HIS A 481 19.81 -5.68 22.27
C HIS A 481 20.70 -4.79 21.38
N LEU A 482 20.58 -4.97 20.06
CA LEU A 482 21.33 -4.20 19.09
C LEU A 482 20.85 -2.74 19.15
N THR A 483 21.66 -1.87 19.74
CA THR A 483 21.33 -0.46 19.97
C THR A 483 22.34 0.43 19.27
N ALA A 484 21.86 1.29 18.37
CA ALA A 484 22.68 2.31 17.73
C ALA A 484 22.95 3.46 18.70
N ALA A 485 24.20 3.93 18.76
CA ALA A 485 24.52 5.25 19.29
C ALA A 485 25.49 5.94 18.32
N ASP A 486 24.97 6.93 17.59
CA ASP A 486 25.66 7.63 16.50
C ASP A 486 26.23 6.69 15.43
N ASP A 487 27.57 6.59 15.32
CA ASP A 487 28.27 5.79 14.31
C ASP A 487 28.61 4.36 14.75
N ARG A 488 28.15 3.94 15.93
CA ARG A 488 28.46 2.63 16.53
C ARG A 488 27.21 1.82 16.83
N LEU A 489 27.43 0.51 16.84
CA LEU A 489 26.47 -0.45 17.35
C LEU A 489 26.95 -1.00 18.70
N TYR A 490 26.07 -0.95 19.69
CA TYR A 490 26.20 -1.68 20.94
C TYR A 490 25.29 -2.91 20.89
N LEU A 491 25.71 -3.98 21.55
CA LEU A 491 24.92 -5.21 21.61
C LEU A 491 25.31 -6.02 22.84
N THR A 492 24.46 -6.98 23.17
CA THR A 492 24.82 -8.07 24.07
C THR A 492 25.10 -9.34 23.31
N ALA A 493 26.19 -10.03 23.69
CA ALA A 493 26.55 -11.33 23.14
C ALA A 493 27.38 -12.12 24.16
N TRP A 494 27.46 -13.44 23.99
CA TRP A 494 28.27 -14.31 24.84
C TRP A 494 29.41 -14.95 24.04
N ASP A 495 30.64 -14.77 24.51
CA ASP A 495 31.83 -15.37 23.88
C ASP A 495 32.32 -16.68 24.54
N GLY A 496 31.50 -17.29 25.38
CA GLY A 496 31.87 -18.50 26.11
C GLY A 496 32.64 -18.25 27.41
N THR A 497 32.96 -16.99 27.75
CA THR A 497 33.60 -16.62 29.02
C THR A 497 32.63 -15.89 29.96
N ASP A 498 33.05 -15.70 31.22
CA ASP A 498 32.37 -14.82 32.19
C ASP A 498 30.85 -15.08 32.34
N GLY A 499 30.04 -14.02 32.45
CA GLY A 499 28.58 -14.10 32.42
C GLY A 499 28.03 -14.31 31.01
N PHE A 500 26.81 -14.86 30.91
CA PHE A 500 26.11 -15.11 29.65
C PHE A 500 25.68 -13.82 28.93
N THR A 501 25.58 -12.71 29.65
CA THR A 501 25.26 -11.41 29.07
C THR A 501 26.48 -10.51 29.21
N GLN A 502 27.02 -10.10 28.07
CA GLN A 502 28.21 -9.26 28.02
C GLN A 502 27.92 -8.11 27.06
N LEU A 503 28.30 -6.91 27.45
CA LEU A 503 28.15 -5.72 26.61
C LEU A 503 29.33 -5.59 25.67
N TRP A 504 29.04 -5.40 24.39
CA TRP A 504 30.02 -5.18 23.33
C TRP A 504 29.70 -3.91 22.55
N VAL A 505 30.71 -3.38 21.88
CA VAL A 505 30.59 -2.33 20.88
C VAL A 505 31.30 -2.74 19.61
N THR A 506 30.81 -2.31 18.45
CA THR A 506 31.42 -2.57 17.15
C THR A 506 31.34 -1.37 16.22
N ASP A 507 32.36 -1.22 15.37
CA ASP A 507 32.39 -0.34 14.19
C ASP A 507 31.96 -1.07 12.90
N GLY A 508 31.49 -2.32 13.05
CA GLY A 508 31.10 -3.19 11.95
C GLY A 508 32.24 -4.02 11.37
N THR A 509 33.40 -4.05 12.00
CA THR A 509 34.50 -4.97 11.69
C THR A 509 34.77 -5.90 12.86
N GLU A 510 35.29 -7.10 12.56
CA GLU A 510 35.68 -8.05 13.60
C GLU A 510 36.71 -7.45 14.57
N ALA A 511 37.71 -6.73 14.04
CA ALA A 511 38.78 -6.09 14.81
C ALA A 511 38.29 -4.93 15.69
N GLY A 512 37.29 -4.17 15.23
CA GLY A 512 36.66 -3.10 16.01
C GLY A 512 35.60 -3.59 16.99
N THR A 513 35.30 -4.89 17.04
CA THR A 513 34.29 -5.45 17.94
C THR A 513 34.89 -5.83 19.30
N THR A 514 34.64 -5.01 20.32
CA THR A 514 35.32 -5.07 21.63
C THR A 514 34.33 -5.28 22.78
N LYS A 515 34.68 -6.14 23.74
CA LYS A 515 33.92 -6.35 24.99
C LYS A 515 34.13 -5.17 25.91
N LEU A 516 33.04 -4.52 26.31
CA LEU A 516 33.05 -3.41 27.27
C LEU A 516 32.89 -3.92 28.70
N ARG A 517 32.04 -4.93 28.89
CA ARG A 517 31.70 -5.46 30.21
C ARG A 517 31.22 -6.91 30.12
N GLY A 518 31.65 -7.79 31.02
CA GLY A 518 31.37 -9.24 30.96
C GLY A 518 30.58 -9.83 32.15
N ASP A 519 30.19 -8.99 33.10
CA ASP A 519 29.54 -9.35 34.36
C ASP A 519 28.09 -8.85 34.45
N LEU A 520 27.43 -8.58 33.32
CA LEU A 520 26.03 -8.14 33.34
C LEU A 520 25.11 -9.28 33.79
N THR A 521 24.11 -8.92 34.58
CA THR A 521 23.03 -9.82 34.96
C THR A 521 21.78 -9.48 34.17
N ASP A 522 21.46 -10.30 33.17
CA ASP A 522 20.16 -10.30 32.50
C ASP A 522 19.46 -11.61 32.84
N LEU A 523 18.42 -11.52 33.67
CA LEU A 523 17.68 -12.67 34.16
C LEU A 523 16.18 -12.36 34.14
N PRO A 524 15.54 -12.39 32.96
CA PRO A 524 14.15 -12.00 32.78
C PRO A 524 13.17 -12.80 33.65
N GLN A 525 13.49 -14.10 33.84
CA GLN A 525 12.74 -15.01 34.71
C GLN A 525 12.69 -14.59 36.19
N PHE A 526 13.56 -13.67 36.62
CA PHE A 526 13.59 -13.08 37.95
C PHE A 526 13.18 -11.60 37.97
N GLY A 527 12.68 -11.06 36.86
CA GLY A 527 12.29 -9.66 36.71
C GLY A 527 13.48 -8.70 36.75
N LEU A 528 14.65 -9.17 36.31
CA LEU A 528 15.87 -8.38 36.10
C LEU A 528 16.10 -8.32 34.59
N ASP A 529 15.32 -7.49 33.92
CA ASP A 529 15.45 -7.28 32.47
C ASP A 529 16.56 -6.26 32.22
N LEU A 530 17.50 -6.61 31.34
CA LEU A 530 18.42 -5.64 30.78
C LEU A 530 17.66 -4.74 29.81
N ASP A 531 17.76 -3.44 30.04
CA ASP A 531 17.28 -2.40 29.17
C ASP A 531 18.49 -1.59 28.68
N ILE A 532 18.45 -1.15 27.42
CA ILE A 532 19.54 -0.42 26.79
C ILE A 532 18.95 0.70 25.95
N GLY A 533 19.39 1.93 26.20
CA GLY A 533 19.06 3.11 25.41
C GLY A 533 20.32 3.89 25.03
N ALA A 534 20.19 4.83 24.10
CA ALA A 534 21.29 5.68 23.68
C ALA A 534 20.85 7.14 23.54
N VAL A 535 21.76 8.06 23.84
CA VAL A 535 21.60 9.51 23.62
C VAL A 535 22.89 10.02 23.01
N GLY A 536 22.82 10.58 21.80
CA GLY A 536 24.01 10.95 21.04
C GLY A 536 24.98 9.77 20.90
N THR A 537 26.21 9.94 21.37
CA THR A 537 27.27 8.90 21.33
C THR A 537 27.27 7.97 22.54
N GLN A 538 26.39 8.20 23.51
CA GLN A 538 26.45 7.60 24.83
C GLN A 538 25.39 6.51 24.95
N LEU A 539 25.84 5.32 25.36
CA LEU A 539 24.94 4.24 25.73
C LEU A 539 24.55 4.37 27.20
N TYR A 540 23.33 3.97 27.53
CA TYR A 540 22.83 3.79 28.88
C TYR A 540 22.22 2.41 29.02
N PHE A 541 22.48 1.76 30.14
CA PHE A 541 21.94 0.44 30.43
C PHE A 541 21.81 0.23 31.93
N ASN A 542 21.00 -0.72 32.35
CA ASN A 542 20.88 -1.11 33.76
C ASN A 542 21.71 -2.36 34.05
N ASP A 543 22.13 -2.49 35.30
CA ASP A 543 22.64 -3.74 35.84
C ASP A 543 21.99 -3.97 37.20
N SER A 544 20.92 -4.75 37.19
CA SER A 544 20.02 -4.98 38.31
C SER A 544 19.42 -3.68 38.89
N VAL A 545 20.14 -3.00 39.78
CA VAL A 545 19.67 -1.81 40.51
C VAL A 545 20.40 -0.52 40.13
N HIS A 546 21.44 -0.62 39.32
CA HIS A 546 22.30 0.52 38.97
C HIS A 546 22.04 0.97 37.54
N LEU A 547 22.11 2.29 37.31
CA LEU A 547 22.16 2.87 35.97
C LEU A 547 23.63 3.02 35.57
N TRP A 548 23.97 2.60 34.36
CA TRP A 548 25.31 2.68 33.79
C TRP A 548 25.29 3.46 32.49
N THR A 549 26.45 3.99 32.11
CA THR A 549 26.68 4.64 30.83
C THR A 549 28.00 4.17 30.20
N SER A 550 28.13 4.29 28.88
CA SER A 550 29.35 3.99 28.13
C SER A 550 29.54 4.93 26.94
N ASP A 551 30.78 5.37 26.73
CA ASP A 551 31.25 6.10 25.55
C ASP A 551 31.82 5.18 24.46
N GLY A 552 31.64 3.87 24.61
CA GLY A 552 32.21 2.85 23.74
C GLY A 552 33.61 2.40 24.14
N THR A 553 34.11 2.81 25.30
CA THR A 553 35.38 2.32 25.86
C THR A 553 35.19 1.63 27.19
N VAL A 554 36.09 0.71 27.55
CA VAL A 554 36.07 0.04 28.86
C VAL A 554 36.22 1.05 30.00
N GLU A 555 37.05 2.09 29.84
CA GLU A 555 37.27 3.12 30.87
C GLU A 555 36.07 4.08 31.01
N GLY A 556 35.41 4.40 29.91
CA GLY A 556 34.20 5.24 29.91
C GLY A 556 32.93 4.49 30.30
N THR A 557 32.98 3.15 30.37
CA THR A 557 31.87 2.33 30.87
C THR A 557 31.82 2.38 32.41
N ARG A 558 30.88 3.15 32.96
CA ARG A 558 30.82 3.46 34.39
C ARG A 558 29.39 3.65 34.91
N GLU A 559 29.21 3.51 36.22
CA GLU A 559 27.94 3.77 36.89
C GLU A 559 27.60 5.27 36.87
N VAL A 560 26.35 5.59 36.54
CA VAL A 560 25.78 6.95 36.63
C VAL A 560 25.43 7.21 38.10
N ARG A 561 25.96 8.30 38.67
CA ARG A 561 25.69 8.63 40.06
C ARG A 561 24.28 9.17 40.22
N HIS A 562 23.48 8.56 41.07
CA HIS A 562 22.20 9.15 41.45
C HIS A 562 22.37 10.16 42.59
N ASN A 563 21.68 11.29 42.48
CA ASN A 563 21.46 12.20 43.61
C ASN A 563 20.52 11.60 44.68
N TYR A 564 19.92 10.45 44.38
CA TYR A 564 19.05 9.66 45.25
C TYR A 564 19.65 8.25 45.50
N PRO A 565 20.28 8.01 46.67
CA PRO A 565 20.84 6.71 47.00
C PRO A 565 19.74 5.78 47.55
N ASP A 566 18.95 5.17 46.67
CA ASP A 566 18.09 4.04 47.05
C ASP A 566 18.69 2.72 46.53
N THR A 567 18.97 1.80 47.45
CA THR A 567 19.44 0.43 47.15
C THR A 567 18.39 -0.42 46.43
N TYR A 568 17.16 0.08 46.31
CA TYR A 568 16.05 -0.57 45.60
C TYR A 568 15.78 0.04 44.22
N ALA A 569 16.62 0.96 43.74
CA ALA A 569 16.53 1.49 42.38
C ALA A 569 16.38 0.36 41.35
N ARG A 570 15.57 0.60 40.32
CA ARG A 570 15.33 -0.32 39.19
C ARG A 570 15.13 0.50 37.92
N PRO A 571 16.22 1.07 37.38
CA PRO A 571 16.14 1.87 36.17
C PRO A 571 15.75 0.98 34.98
N ARG A 572 14.76 1.42 34.20
CA ARG A 572 14.18 0.74 33.05
C ARG A 572 13.41 1.72 32.16
N SER A 573 12.88 1.24 31.05
CA SER A 573 12.15 1.99 30.04
C SER A 573 12.99 3.15 29.48
N PHE A 574 14.21 2.86 29.06
CA PHE A 574 15.16 3.85 28.53
C PHE A 574 14.68 4.43 27.20
N THR A 575 14.35 5.72 27.21
CA THR A 575 13.85 6.43 26.02
C THR A 575 14.52 7.79 25.92
N ALA A 576 15.08 8.10 24.76
CA ALA A 576 15.71 9.39 24.49
C ALA A 576 14.70 10.40 23.93
N ALA A 577 14.79 11.66 24.37
CA ALA A 577 14.22 12.80 23.66
C ALA A 577 15.29 13.91 23.62
N GLY A 578 15.70 14.32 22.42
CA GLY A 578 16.86 15.19 22.22
C GLY A 578 18.12 14.64 22.91
N ASP A 579 18.79 15.49 23.69
CA ASP A 579 20.01 15.16 24.45
C ASP A 579 19.72 14.60 25.86
N THR A 580 18.48 14.16 26.13
CA THR A 580 18.05 13.66 27.45
C THR A 580 17.57 12.22 27.37
N LEU A 581 18.10 11.37 28.24
CA LEU A 581 17.58 10.04 28.50
C LEU A 581 16.54 10.11 29.61
N TYR A 582 15.35 9.60 29.35
CA TYR A 582 14.29 9.39 30.33
C TYR A 582 14.23 7.91 30.70
N TYR A 583 13.90 7.67 31.96
CA TYR A 583 13.79 6.32 32.49
C TYR A 583 12.87 6.27 33.68
N VAL A 584 12.28 5.11 33.89
CA VAL A 584 11.47 4.81 35.07
C VAL A 584 12.39 4.20 36.12
N ASN A 585 12.28 4.68 37.35
CA ASN A 585 13.05 4.14 38.46
C ASN A 585 12.15 3.88 39.66
N TYR A 586 12.33 2.73 40.30
CA TYR A 586 11.64 2.41 41.54
C TYR A 586 12.36 3.01 42.75
N ASP A 587 11.62 3.68 43.63
CA ASP A 587 12.04 4.02 44.98
C ASP A 587 11.00 3.55 46.01
N ARG A 588 11.43 3.28 47.24
CA ARG A 588 10.55 2.70 48.26
C ARG A 588 9.52 3.67 48.88
N HIS A 589 9.66 4.97 48.66
CA HIS A 589 8.81 6.00 49.26
C HIS A 589 7.69 6.43 48.31
N SER A 590 7.98 6.59 47.02
CA SER A 590 7.01 6.96 45.99
C SER A 590 6.67 5.81 45.03
N GLY A 591 7.53 4.80 44.88
CA GLY A 591 7.31 3.71 43.92
C GLY A 591 8.02 3.96 42.60
N ASN A 592 7.44 3.54 41.46
CA ASN A 592 8.02 3.81 40.14
C ASN A 592 7.73 5.24 39.69
N GLU A 593 8.79 6.00 39.44
CA GLU A 593 8.74 7.41 39.07
C GLU A 593 9.64 7.73 37.87
N LEU A 594 9.40 8.90 37.26
CA LEU A 594 10.15 9.34 36.09
C LEU A 594 11.45 10.06 36.49
N MET A 595 12.53 9.66 35.84
CA MET A 595 13.85 10.22 35.97
C MET A 595 14.37 10.69 34.61
N ALA A 596 15.35 11.60 34.63
CA ALA A 596 16.08 12.00 33.45
C ALA A 596 17.59 12.18 33.71
N THR A 597 18.41 11.93 32.70
CA THR A 597 19.84 12.24 32.70
C THR A 597 20.25 12.82 31.35
N ASP A 598 21.20 13.74 31.34
CA ASP A 598 21.75 14.33 30.12
C ASP A 598 22.74 13.37 29.45
N ASP A 599 23.19 13.73 28.24
CA ASP A 599 24.24 13.04 27.47
C ASP A 599 25.59 12.89 28.22
N SER A 600 25.84 13.70 29.25
CA SER A 600 27.04 13.59 30.07
C SER A 600 27.07 12.31 30.92
N GLY A 601 25.89 11.75 31.22
CA GLY A 601 25.71 10.60 32.10
C GLY A 601 26.32 10.80 33.49
N THR A 602 26.41 12.05 33.95
CA THR A 602 27.07 12.35 35.24
C THR A 602 26.13 12.22 36.43
N SER A 603 24.86 12.58 36.26
CA SER A 603 23.84 12.37 37.29
C SER A 603 22.43 12.23 36.76
N GLY A 604 21.66 11.32 37.37
CA GLY A 604 20.21 11.24 37.19
C GLY A 604 19.45 12.20 38.09
N THR A 605 18.39 12.79 37.53
CA THR A 605 17.52 13.78 38.17
C THR A 605 16.10 13.24 38.27
N PHE A 606 15.49 13.38 39.45
CA PHE A 606 14.09 13.07 39.68
C PHE A 606 13.19 14.16 39.12
N LEU A 607 12.21 13.79 38.28
CA LEU A 607 11.35 14.74 37.58
C LEU A 607 10.03 15.03 38.29
N GLY A 608 9.69 14.28 39.34
CA GLY A 608 8.54 14.56 40.20
C GLY A 608 7.79 13.30 40.61
N ASP A 609 7.05 13.42 41.72
CA ASP A 609 6.04 12.46 42.16
C ASP A 609 4.69 12.94 41.58
N LEU A 610 4.25 12.29 40.50
CA LEU A 610 3.05 12.68 39.75
C LEU A 610 1.77 12.16 40.41
N ASN A 611 1.90 11.22 41.34
CA ASN A 611 0.83 10.67 42.19
C ASN A 611 1.15 10.92 43.69
N PRO A 612 0.96 12.16 44.18
CA PRO A 612 1.53 12.60 45.44
C PRO A 612 1.24 11.67 46.62
N GLY A 613 2.31 11.17 47.27
CA GLY A 613 2.21 10.38 48.48
C GLY A 613 3.01 9.08 48.40
N PRO A 614 2.59 8.00 49.09
CA PRO A 614 3.29 6.73 49.03
C PRO A 614 2.97 5.90 47.76
N ASN A 615 2.26 6.49 46.80
CA ASN A 615 1.71 5.80 45.66
C ASN A 615 2.57 6.07 44.43
N SER A 616 2.73 5.05 43.60
CA SER A 616 3.50 5.16 42.37
C SER A 616 2.74 5.90 41.28
N SER A 617 3.44 6.77 40.56
CA SER A 617 2.95 7.35 39.31
C SER A 617 2.91 6.35 38.16
N MET A 618 3.60 5.21 38.28
CA MET A 618 3.73 4.16 37.26
C MET A 618 3.90 4.68 35.82
N PRO A 619 4.90 5.55 35.53
CA PRO A 619 5.10 6.00 34.16
C PRO A 619 5.34 4.83 33.22
N ARG A 620 4.74 4.87 32.04
CA ARG A 620 4.81 3.82 31.02
C ARG A 620 4.62 4.41 29.63
N GLU A 621 4.97 3.62 28.61
CA GLU A 621 4.81 3.99 27.19
C GLU A 621 5.50 5.33 26.87
N LEU A 622 6.73 5.49 27.34
CA LEU A 622 7.54 6.66 27.05
C LEU A 622 7.77 6.74 25.54
N THR A 623 7.46 7.90 24.96
CA THR A 623 7.68 8.17 23.54
C THR A 623 8.07 9.62 23.33
N ALA A 624 9.04 9.86 22.45
CA ALA A 624 9.55 11.19 22.18
C ALA A 624 8.89 11.79 20.94
N VAL A 625 8.54 13.08 21.01
CA VAL A 625 8.19 13.88 19.83
C VAL A 625 9.11 15.11 19.82
N GLY A 626 10.12 15.07 18.95
CA GLY A 626 11.23 16.03 19.01
C GLY A 626 12.01 15.90 20.32
N ASP A 627 12.24 17.02 21.01
CA ASP A 627 12.98 17.07 22.27
C ASP A 627 12.07 16.86 23.51
N MET A 628 10.78 16.62 23.31
CA MET A 628 9.82 16.44 24.39
C MET A 628 9.50 14.97 24.59
N MET A 629 9.49 14.53 25.86
CA MET A 629 9.04 13.21 26.26
C MET A 629 7.55 13.24 26.58
N TYR A 630 6.79 12.28 26.04
CA TYR A 630 5.39 12.02 26.35
C TYR A 630 5.26 10.64 26.97
N PHE A 631 4.36 10.50 27.94
CA PHE A 631 4.19 9.22 28.64
C PHE A 631 2.83 9.15 29.33
N ALA A 632 2.37 7.94 29.59
CA ALA A 632 1.18 7.68 30.40
C ALA A 632 1.59 7.50 31.88
N ALA A 633 0.89 8.15 32.80
CA ALA A 633 1.13 7.99 34.25
C ALA A 633 -0.17 8.11 35.06
N ASP A 634 -0.20 7.43 36.21
CA ASP A 634 -1.27 7.52 37.22
C ASP A 634 -1.19 8.85 37.96
N ASP A 635 -2.30 9.59 38.02
CA ASP A 635 -2.42 10.85 38.76
C ASP A 635 -3.07 10.67 40.15
N GLY A 636 -3.24 9.42 40.59
CA GLY A 636 -3.95 9.02 41.81
C GLY A 636 -5.42 8.71 41.59
N THR A 637 -5.95 8.96 40.38
CA THR A 637 -7.34 8.64 40.00
C THR A 637 -7.42 7.74 38.79
N THR A 638 -6.61 7.99 37.77
CA THR A 638 -6.58 7.24 36.52
C THR A 638 -5.24 7.43 35.82
N THR A 639 -5.00 6.66 34.75
CA THR A 639 -3.87 6.91 33.87
C THR A 639 -4.18 8.07 32.92
N THR A 640 -3.30 9.06 32.88
CA THR A 640 -3.42 10.28 32.09
C THR A 640 -2.16 10.52 31.27
N LEU A 641 -2.24 11.45 30.31
CA LEU A 641 -1.13 11.81 29.43
C LEU A 641 -0.29 12.93 30.05
N TRP A 642 1.04 12.76 30.05
CA TRP A 642 2.01 13.70 30.59
C TRP A 642 3.09 14.03 29.57
N GLN A 643 3.73 15.17 29.77
CA GLN A 643 4.89 15.62 28.98
C GLN A 643 6.01 16.12 29.90
N SER A 644 7.26 16.05 29.43
CA SER A 644 8.44 16.58 30.12
C SER A 644 9.54 16.99 29.13
N GLY A 645 10.16 18.15 29.40
CA GLY A 645 11.36 18.64 28.71
C GLY A 645 12.66 18.30 29.46
N GLY A 646 12.59 17.43 30.47
CA GLY A 646 13.77 16.95 31.20
C GLY A 646 13.99 17.68 32.52
N HIS A 647 13.03 18.52 32.93
CA HIS A 647 13.09 19.24 34.19
C HIS A 647 11.79 19.15 35.01
N ILE A 648 11.92 19.18 36.33
CA ILE A 648 10.76 19.10 37.23
C ILE A 648 9.72 20.21 36.99
N TRP A 649 10.14 21.39 36.54
CA TRP A 649 9.25 22.54 36.35
C TRP A 649 8.51 22.55 35.00
N ASP A 650 8.91 21.71 34.04
CA ASP A 650 8.20 21.52 32.77
C ASP A 650 7.42 20.19 32.70
N THR A 651 7.61 19.31 33.69
CA THR A 651 6.92 18.04 33.79
C THR A 651 5.49 18.26 34.26
N ARG A 652 4.51 18.00 33.38
CA ARG A 652 3.10 18.31 33.62
C ARG A 652 2.14 17.45 32.81
N LYS A 653 0.90 17.34 33.28
CA LYS A 653 -0.22 16.73 32.55
C LYS A 653 -0.46 17.51 31.25
N VAL A 654 -0.73 16.79 30.17
CA VAL A 654 -1.16 17.38 28.90
C VAL A 654 -2.63 17.77 29.04
N VAL A 655 -2.92 19.01 28.66
CA VAL A 655 -4.27 19.58 28.59
C VAL A 655 -4.49 20.01 27.15
N ASP A 656 -5.70 19.80 26.63
CA ASP A 656 -6.06 20.29 25.30
C ASP A 656 -6.01 21.83 25.25
N ALA A 657 -5.94 22.41 24.05
CA ALA A 657 -5.90 23.86 23.82
C ALA A 657 -7.09 24.61 24.47
N GLY A 658 -8.24 23.94 24.67
CA GLY A 658 -9.39 24.44 25.41
C GLY A 658 -9.28 24.37 26.95
N GLY A 659 -8.21 23.80 27.48
CA GLY A 659 -8.01 23.54 28.91
C GLY A 659 -8.72 22.27 29.42
N ASP A 660 -9.17 21.40 28.52
CA ASP A 660 -9.83 20.14 28.86
C ASP A 660 -8.81 19.02 29.11
N ASP A 661 -9.06 18.20 30.14
CA ASP A 661 -8.24 17.08 30.56
C ASP A 661 -9.06 15.81 30.82
N ARG A 662 -10.29 15.74 30.29
CA ARG A 662 -11.28 14.67 30.51
C ARG A 662 -10.92 13.29 29.94
N TRP A 663 -9.70 13.08 29.45
CA TRP A 663 -9.18 11.78 29.03
C TRP A 663 -8.73 10.96 30.24
N SER A 664 -9.12 9.70 30.27
CA SER A 664 -8.73 8.75 31.34
C SER A 664 -8.32 7.42 30.73
N SER A 665 -7.62 6.60 31.51
CA SER A 665 -7.12 5.29 31.05
C SER A 665 -6.26 5.40 29.77
N VAL A 666 -5.39 6.41 29.70
CA VAL A 666 -4.50 6.62 28.54
C VAL A 666 -3.57 5.41 28.33
N THR A 667 -3.52 4.92 27.10
CA THR A 667 -2.66 3.81 26.63
C THR A 667 -2.28 3.98 25.16
N ASP A 668 -1.40 3.10 24.68
CA ASP A 668 -0.95 2.95 23.29
C ASP A 668 -0.37 4.23 22.66
N LEU A 669 0.50 4.93 23.38
CA LEU A 669 1.18 6.10 22.85
C LEU A 669 2.07 5.74 21.64
N SER A 670 1.92 6.49 20.55
CA SER A 670 2.80 6.39 19.38
C SER A 670 3.09 7.77 18.77
N ALA A 671 4.36 8.06 18.53
CA ALA A 671 4.81 9.28 17.87
C ALA A 671 4.88 9.08 16.35
N VAL A 672 4.15 9.89 15.59
CA VAL A 672 4.05 9.76 14.12
C VAL A 672 3.99 11.15 13.50
N GLY A 673 4.89 11.44 12.55
CA GLY A 673 4.84 12.68 11.77
C GLY A 673 5.00 14.00 12.56
N GLY A 674 5.54 13.94 13.78
CA GLY A 674 5.63 15.10 14.68
C GLY A 674 4.41 15.28 15.59
N ASP A 675 3.45 14.36 15.53
CA ASP A 675 2.28 14.30 16.40
C ASP A 675 2.33 13.08 17.32
N LEU A 676 1.44 13.06 18.31
CA LEU A 676 1.26 11.93 19.20
C LEU A 676 -0.13 11.32 19.02
N TYR A 677 -0.19 10.01 18.84
CA TYR A 677 -1.43 9.22 18.79
C TYR A 677 -1.54 8.40 20.08
N PHE A 678 -2.76 8.28 20.62
CA PHE A 678 -2.99 7.52 21.85
C PHE A 678 -4.45 7.08 21.97
N SER A 679 -4.67 6.06 22.79
CA SER A 679 -5.98 5.56 23.20
C SER A 679 -6.38 6.18 24.52
N ALA A 680 -7.64 6.56 24.68
CA ALA A 680 -8.18 6.99 25.97
C ALA A 680 -9.70 6.81 26.05
N LYS A 681 -10.22 6.87 27.27
CA LYS A 681 -11.66 7.03 27.55
C LYS A 681 -12.00 8.50 27.71
N ASP A 682 -13.05 8.93 27.04
CA ASP A 682 -13.63 10.27 27.15
C ASP A 682 -14.93 10.27 27.99
N GLU A 683 -15.70 11.37 27.93
CA GLU A 683 -16.98 11.53 28.63
C GLU A 683 -18.05 10.49 28.27
N PHE A 684 -17.86 9.76 27.18
CA PHE A 684 -18.73 8.66 26.74
C PHE A 684 -18.28 7.29 27.27
N GLN A 685 -17.17 7.22 28.02
CA GLN A 685 -16.65 6.01 28.69
C GLN A 685 -16.33 4.83 27.75
N ALA A 686 -16.16 5.10 26.46
CA ALA A 686 -15.66 4.14 25.47
C ALA A 686 -14.20 4.45 25.13
N ASP A 687 -13.41 3.41 24.88
CA ASP A 687 -12.05 3.59 24.36
C ASP A 687 -12.12 4.19 22.95
N ALA A 688 -11.37 5.26 22.72
CA ALA A 688 -11.29 5.96 21.45
C ALA A 688 -9.85 6.35 21.15
N MET A 689 -9.55 6.50 19.86
CA MET A 689 -8.25 6.95 19.40
C MET A 689 -8.23 8.47 19.24
N PHE A 690 -7.15 9.09 19.72
CA PHE A 690 -6.92 10.53 19.70
C PHE A 690 -5.58 10.84 19.02
N ARG A 691 -5.51 12.02 18.42
CA ARG A 691 -4.28 12.67 17.96
C ARG A 691 -4.08 13.95 18.75
N LEU A 692 -2.89 14.14 19.29
CA LEU A 692 -2.38 15.41 19.79
C LEU A 692 -1.47 16.00 18.72
N ASP A 693 -1.89 17.11 18.13
CA ASP A 693 -1.01 17.96 17.34
C ASP A 693 -0.06 18.68 18.30
N VAL A 694 1.20 18.27 18.33
CA VAL A 694 2.16 18.76 19.32
C VAL A 694 2.52 20.23 19.09
N ALA A 695 2.42 20.72 17.85
CA ALA A 695 2.73 22.10 17.51
C ALA A 695 1.65 23.07 17.99
N SER A 696 0.36 22.70 17.85
CA SER A 696 -0.77 23.54 18.26
C SER A 696 -1.27 23.26 19.68
N GLY A 697 -1.04 22.05 20.19
CA GLY A 697 -1.62 21.53 21.44
C GLY A 697 -3.08 21.06 21.28
N GLU A 698 -3.61 20.99 20.06
CA GLU A 698 -4.97 20.54 19.78
C GLU A 698 -5.08 19.01 19.88
N VAL A 699 -6.08 18.53 20.62
CA VAL A 699 -6.41 17.11 20.70
C VAL A 699 -7.66 16.80 19.87
N THR A 700 -7.50 15.99 18.84
CA THR A 700 -8.59 15.56 17.94
C THR A 700 -8.97 14.11 18.21
N ARG A 701 -10.27 13.85 18.42
CA ARG A 701 -10.83 12.50 18.47
C ARG A 701 -10.99 11.97 17.04
N LEU A 702 -10.25 10.93 16.69
CA LEU A 702 -10.20 10.42 15.31
C LEU A 702 -11.31 9.41 15.01
N ALA A 703 -11.78 8.67 16.01
CA ALA A 703 -12.58 7.47 15.78
C ALA A 703 -13.52 7.15 16.96
N GLY A 704 -14.65 6.48 16.72
CA GLY A 704 -15.53 5.94 17.77
C GLY A 704 -15.89 4.47 17.53
N ALA A 705 -15.90 3.68 18.61
CA ALA A 705 -16.21 2.24 18.70
C ALA A 705 -15.30 1.30 17.88
N TYR A 706 -13.98 1.45 18.01
CA TYR A 706 -13.01 0.44 17.57
C TYR A 706 -12.36 -0.22 18.78
N THR A 707 -12.00 -1.50 18.67
CA THR A 707 -11.17 -2.19 19.67
C THR A 707 -9.77 -2.33 19.12
N LEU A 708 -8.77 -1.94 19.92
CA LEU A 708 -7.38 -2.04 19.53
C LEU A 708 -6.82 -3.42 19.94
N PRO A 709 -5.85 -3.97 19.20
CA PRO A 709 -5.24 -5.25 19.53
C PRO A 709 -4.61 -5.22 20.93
N TYR A 710 -4.62 -6.37 21.61
CA TYR A 710 -3.99 -6.49 22.93
C TYR A 710 -2.46 -6.43 22.77
N GLY A 711 -1.83 -5.33 23.16
CA GLY A 711 -0.37 -5.17 23.14
C GLY A 711 0.19 -3.95 22.40
N GLY A 712 -0.64 -2.97 22.01
CA GLY A 712 -0.18 -1.71 21.40
C GLY A 712 -0.87 -1.38 20.07
N MET A 713 -1.03 -0.09 19.75
CA MET A 713 -1.65 0.38 18.50
C MET A 713 -0.81 0.24 17.23
N GLY A 714 0.50 -0.02 17.33
CA GLY A 714 1.39 -0.16 16.17
C GLY A 714 1.13 0.89 15.07
N VAL A 715 1.21 2.18 15.41
CA VAL A 715 0.92 3.27 14.45
C VAL A 715 2.16 3.60 13.63
N ALA A 716 2.04 3.61 12.30
CA ALA A 716 3.09 3.93 11.35
C ALA A 716 2.73 5.16 10.49
N MET A 717 3.73 5.94 10.07
CA MET A 717 3.54 7.06 9.14
C MET A 717 3.51 6.56 7.70
N VAL A 718 2.70 7.18 6.85
CA VAL A 718 2.77 6.96 5.40
C VAL A 718 3.83 7.84 4.78
#